data_AF-A0A817YYE8-F1
#
_entry.id   AF-A0A817YYE8-F1
#
_cell.length_a   1.000
_cell.length_b   1.000
_cell.length_c   1.000
_cell.angle_alpha   90.00
_cell.angle_beta   90.00
_cell.angle_gamma   90.00
#
_symmetry.space_group_name_H-M   'P 1'
#
loop_
_entity.id
_entity.type
_entity.pdbx_description
1 polymer ?
#
loop_
_entity_poly.entity_id
_entity_poly.type
_entity_poly.pdbx_seq_one_letter_code
_entity_poly.pdbx_strand_id
1 'polypeptide(L)'
;MDIFQLDELTDEMMNLCDDKFYNFLEVTLNKDLCELFRVQAIRNMSSLSSVTVDQIIQILTVEIIDLSYLRKSLGFVTTDGGFHLRLGHRNLLERLLMLVKCKKNSIIKNIESTNKYNNNQIQEKLLEIWKQTSSSTNETNIPILFPWITNVFKNLEKTKNKYSYDDHIREFALLIFIFGGRNCYEFLRLNLPAALPHVSNLELLIRSQEYKMIECEFRFNLLKEYSRSANCNFIFVAEDATRSMSCVEYDALSNTFIGFSSPLVNGLPQLNFFRTESFDVLKNWFDKTDISKFINLYMAKSLTPSAPPIILSAYGSNNQFEAIDVIKRWLFIYNQSLIQGTRVIGFSTDGDSRYLKAMRLCSGFFAKLPNLNLFKNSDPFAIKIPEHWSWFFMKQQQVLLFMQDPTHILTKLRNRLLSSVANLRMGNYSIDIEDLIHLIVSKSKIEHNLIRSDVNAKDRQNFSSCLRISSELVLNLLNKNDNAKGTYVYLTLLNLLIHGFINKSATIEERLFHIWTVVFICRLWFSWVQFLDINNIRKNNNNNNNNNNNNNSSQSIKKLKQRTFITKPTFWCIEINAHTLIFIILLVIKKKLPIEALNTFYFNSQICENTFRIARSMAGSFSSITNFSVKSFLKRCEKISIMNSIKGRGDQMGEYSFQFPEHHKNNKEILNYSFKNIQQLNITEHDIEKIINCAFETAQEYVSMVNMTSLLKDKNIYSLPQLSKFVKAVLSKSCSTIVDYSEDDDSDKDSDDDEFEDDEDIFDDDDQIPNIIDEYDDNEGNIISNSLSNISQQNFKGCRIYDRINPQQMKKYFRINIDSSVKYIHKQTACWLLTTSKSRLSNDRLQRVQGR
;
A
#
# COMPACT_ATOMS: atom_id res chain seq x y z
N MET A 1 -74.74 -6.59 34.64
CA MET A 1 -74.44 -5.17 34.36
C MET A 1 -74.41 -5.08 32.86
N ASP A 2 -75.43 -4.50 32.21
CA ASP A 2 -75.55 -4.56 30.74
C ASP A 2 -74.31 -3.93 30.09
N ILE A 3 -73.72 -4.57 29.05
CA ILE A 3 -72.57 -3.99 28.34
C ILE A 3 -72.89 -2.61 27.75
N PHE A 4 -74.18 -2.32 27.51
CA PHE A 4 -74.66 -1.03 27.06
C PHE A 4 -74.40 0.12 28.05
N GLN A 5 -74.16 -0.19 29.33
CA GLN A 5 -73.78 0.74 30.40
C GLN A 5 -72.27 0.68 30.74
N LEU A 6 -71.49 -0.16 30.06
CA LEU A 6 -70.05 -0.30 30.31
C LEU A 6 -69.27 0.56 29.31
N ASP A 7 -68.84 1.74 29.75
CA ASP A 7 -68.16 2.73 28.89
C ASP A 7 -66.61 2.61 28.92
N GLU A 8 -66.03 2.03 29.97
CA GLU A 8 -64.60 1.69 30.03
C GLU A 8 -64.35 0.37 30.78
N LEU A 9 -63.24 -0.31 30.47
CA LEU A 9 -62.73 -1.46 31.23
C LEU A 9 -61.67 -1.01 32.25
N THR A 10 -61.71 -1.55 33.46
CA THR A 10 -60.65 -1.33 34.47
C THR A 10 -59.44 -2.23 34.23
N ASP A 11 -58.29 -1.88 34.81
CA ASP A 11 -57.08 -2.71 34.69
C ASP A 11 -57.24 -4.07 35.39
N GLU A 12 -58.06 -4.14 36.45
CA GLU A 12 -58.46 -5.41 37.07
C GLU A 12 -59.27 -6.30 36.12
N MET A 13 -60.20 -5.71 35.34
CA MET A 13 -60.97 -6.45 34.32
C MET A 13 -60.07 -7.00 33.20
N MET A 14 -59.02 -6.28 32.82
CA MET A 14 -58.05 -6.72 31.81
C MET A 14 -57.22 -7.93 32.26
N ASN A 15 -57.13 -8.19 33.56
CA ASN A 15 -56.37 -9.29 34.16
C ASN A 15 -57.25 -10.51 34.54
N LEU A 16 -58.51 -10.55 34.12
CA LEU A 16 -59.40 -11.69 34.38
C LEU A 16 -59.06 -12.90 33.52
N CYS A 17 -58.98 -14.06 34.17
CA CYS A 17 -58.74 -15.38 33.56
C CYS A 17 -59.78 -16.41 34.03
N ASP A 18 -59.98 -17.43 33.19
CA ASP A 18 -60.78 -18.64 33.41
C ASP A 18 -62.15 -18.34 34.05
N ASP A 19 -62.51 -18.95 35.18
CA ASP A 19 -63.84 -18.80 35.78
C ASP A 19 -64.21 -17.33 36.09
N LYS A 20 -63.24 -16.50 36.47
CA LYS A 20 -63.48 -15.07 36.72
C LYS A 20 -63.76 -14.31 35.43
N PHE A 21 -63.11 -14.70 34.34
CA PHE A 21 -63.38 -14.16 33.00
C PHE A 21 -64.77 -14.59 32.50
N TYR A 22 -65.14 -15.87 32.63
CA TYR A 22 -66.47 -16.34 32.24
C TYR A 22 -67.59 -15.75 33.11
N ASN A 23 -67.38 -15.59 34.42
CA ASN A 23 -68.36 -14.90 35.29
C ASN A 23 -68.54 -13.44 34.87
N PHE A 24 -67.46 -12.74 34.51
CA PHE A 24 -67.56 -11.40 33.93
C PHE A 24 -68.36 -11.42 32.61
N LEU A 25 -68.06 -12.34 31.69
CA LEU A 25 -68.80 -12.46 30.43
C LEU A 25 -70.29 -12.80 30.64
N GLU A 26 -70.63 -13.68 31.58
CA GLU A 26 -72.01 -14.09 31.86
C GLU A 26 -72.83 -12.96 32.53
N VAL A 27 -72.17 -12.03 33.25
CA VAL A 27 -72.79 -10.84 33.85
C VAL A 27 -72.90 -9.65 32.89
N THR A 28 -72.05 -9.60 31.87
CA THR A 28 -71.89 -8.44 30.97
C THR A 28 -72.47 -8.67 29.57
N LEU A 29 -72.40 -9.91 29.08
CA LEU A 29 -73.14 -10.44 27.94
C LEU A 29 -74.34 -11.26 28.47
N ASN A 30 -74.89 -12.15 27.64
CA ASN A 30 -75.80 -13.19 28.11
C ASN A 30 -75.09 -14.54 28.23
N LYS A 31 -75.76 -15.48 28.90
CA LYS A 31 -75.25 -16.82 29.16
C LYS A 31 -74.83 -17.58 27.89
N ASP A 32 -75.62 -17.48 26.82
CA ASP A 32 -75.34 -18.19 25.57
C ASP A 32 -74.09 -17.65 24.85
N LEU A 33 -73.83 -16.34 24.91
CA LEU A 33 -72.58 -15.77 24.41
C LEU A 33 -71.39 -16.17 25.30
N CYS A 34 -71.56 -16.22 26.62
CA CYS A 34 -70.50 -16.73 27.52
C CYS A 34 -70.15 -18.20 27.20
N GLU A 35 -71.17 -19.03 26.97
CA GLU A 35 -70.96 -20.44 26.59
C GLU A 35 -70.25 -20.57 25.24
N LEU A 36 -70.55 -19.70 24.26
CA LEU A 36 -69.83 -19.64 22.98
C LEU A 36 -68.31 -19.35 23.16
N PHE A 37 -67.93 -18.55 24.17
CA PHE A 37 -66.52 -18.33 24.53
C PHE A 37 -65.90 -19.54 25.25
N ARG A 38 -66.65 -20.25 26.10
CA ARG A 38 -66.21 -21.51 26.74
C ARG A 38 -65.90 -22.58 25.71
N VAL A 39 -66.80 -22.80 24.74
CA VAL A 39 -66.62 -23.78 23.65
C VAL A 39 -65.36 -23.48 22.81
N GLN A 40 -65.05 -22.20 22.58
CA GLN A 40 -63.84 -21.77 21.86
C GLN A 40 -62.58 -21.68 22.72
N ALA A 41 -62.64 -22.05 24.00
CA ALA A 41 -61.54 -21.97 24.96
C ALA A 41 -60.88 -20.57 25.06
N ILE A 42 -61.63 -19.50 24.80
CA ILE A 42 -61.17 -18.12 24.99
C ILE A 42 -61.29 -17.81 26.49
N ARG A 43 -60.15 -17.85 27.19
CA ARG A 43 -60.10 -17.87 28.67
C ARG A 43 -59.72 -16.54 29.34
N ASN A 44 -59.34 -15.50 28.59
CA ASN A 44 -58.92 -14.22 29.15
C ASN A 44 -59.03 -13.07 28.14
N MET A 45 -58.91 -11.83 28.64
CA MET A 45 -58.98 -10.61 27.84
C MET A 45 -57.85 -10.46 26.81
N SER A 46 -56.67 -11.05 27.04
CA SER A 46 -55.56 -11.00 26.09
C SER A 46 -55.86 -11.84 24.85
N SER A 47 -56.34 -13.07 25.02
CA SER A 47 -56.85 -13.90 23.92
C SER A 47 -57.99 -13.20 23.19
N LEU A 48 -58.96 -12.64 23.92
CA LEU A 48 -60.10 -11.93 23.34
C LEU A 48 -59.64 -10.73 22.47
N SER A 49 -58.60 -10.00 22.89
CA SER A 49 -58.07 -8.84 22.14
C SER A 49 -57.57 -9.15 20.72
N SER A 50 -57.19 -10.41 20.45
CA SER A 50 -56.66 -10.86 19.15
C SER A 50 -57.70 -11.39 18.17
N VAL A 51 -58.97 -11.50 18.58
CA VAL A 51 -60.02 -12.17 17.78
C VAL A 51 -61.00 -11.13 17.19
N THR A 52 -61.71 -11.51 16.12
CA THR A 52 -62.82 -10.76 15.50
C THR A 52 -64.17 -11.44 15.76
N VAL A 53 -65.27 -10.70 15.59
CA VAL A 53 -66.62 -11.25 15.79
C VAL A 53 -66.92 -12.39 14.80
N ASP A 54 -66.48 -12.27 13.55
CA ASP A 54 -66.72 -13.33 12.56
C ASP A 54 -65.91 -14.61 12.87
N GLN A 55 -64.71 -14.50 13.45
CA GLN A 55 -63.97 -15.66 13.98
C GLN A 55 -64.70 -16.31 15.16
N ILE A 56 -65.28 -15.52 16.08
CA ILE A 56 -66.08 -16.01 17.21
C ILE A 56 -67.34 -16.75 16.72
N ILE A 57 -67.93 -16.31 15.61
CA ILE A 57 -69.14 -16.92 15.05
C ILE A 57 -68.82 -18.14 14.17
N GLN A 58 -67.60 -18.27 13.63
CA GLN A 58 -67.21 -19.33 12.69
C GLN A 58 -67.50 -20.75 13.21
N ILE A 59 -67.37 -21.00 14.52
CA ILE A 59 -67.69 -22.32 15.10
C ILE A 59 -69.17 -22.70 14.96
N LEU A 60 -70.07 -21.72 14.86
CA LEU A 60 -71.51 -21.92 14.68
C LEU A 60 -71.91 -22.17 13.22
N THR A 61 -70.98 -22.00 12.25
CA THR A 61 -71.24 -22.38 10.85
C THR A 61 -71.06 -23.88 10.62
N VAL A 62 -70.36 -24.59 11.52
CA VAL A 62 -70.16 -26.04 11.44
C VAL A 62 -71.39 -26.77 12.01
N GLU A 63 -71.85 -27.83 11.35
CA GLU A 63 -72.94 -28.69 11.86
C GLU A 63 -72.43 -29.64 12.95
N ILE A 64 -72.34 -29.12 14.17
CA ILE A 64 -72.05 -29.90 15.38
C ILE A 64 -73.36 -30.04 16.16
N ILE A 65 -73.79 -31.29 16.41
CA ILE A 65 -75.06 -31.62 17.08
C ILE A 65 -75.16 -30.93 18.44
N ASP A 66 -74.08 -30.92 19.21
CA ASP A 66 -74.02 -30.34 20.56
C ASP A 66 -74.14 -28.80 20.57
N LEU A 67 -73.89 -28.12 19.44
CA LEU A 67 -74.03 -26.66 19.29
C LEU A 67 -75.37 -26.23 18.70
N SER A 68 -76.28 -27.18 18.42
CA SER A 68 -77.60 -26.89 17.85
C SER A 68 -78.45 -25.93 18.71
N TYR A 69 -78.35 -26.05 20.04
CA TYR A 69 -79.01 -25.14 20.99
C TYR A 69 -78.45 -23.70 20.86
N LEU A 70 -77.12 -23.54 20.86
CA LEU A 70 -76.47 -22.23 20.72
C LEU A 70 -76.78 -21.59 19.37
N ARG A 71 -76.76 -22.35 18.27
CA ARG A 71 -77.19 -21.86 16.94
C ARG A 71 -78.63 -21.32 17.00
N LYS A 72 -79.55 -22.04 17.64
CA LYS A 72 -80.97 -21.64 17.72
C LYS A 72 -81.20 -20.41 18.62
N SER A 73 -80.42 -20.24 19.69
CA SER A 73 -80.55 -19.09 20.60
C SER A 73 -79.86 -17.83 20.06
N LEU A 74 -78.61 -17.96 19.60
CA LEU A 74 -77.77 -16.82 19.25
C LEU A 74 -78.08 -16.22 17.87
N GLY A 75 -78.56 -17.03 16.93
CA GLY A 75 -78.71 -16.65 15.52
C GLY A 75 -79.96 -17.21 14.86
N PHE A 76 -79.89 -17.29 13.52
CA PHE A 76 -80.78 -18.02 12.64
C PHE A 76 -79.97 -18.59 11.46
N VAL A 77 -80.47 -19.68 10.86
CA VAL A 77 -79.87 -20.29 9.67
C VAL A 77 -80.70 -19.87 8.45
N THR A 78 -80.04 -19.34 7.42
CA THR A 78 -80.67 -18.95 6.15
C THR A 78 -80.89 -20.17 5.24
N THR A 79 -81.72 -20.01 4.20
CA THR A 79 -82.13 -21.12 3.30
C THR A 79 -80.99 -21.71 2.47
N ASP A 80 -79.84 -21.04 2.42
CA ASP A 80 -78.58 -21.47 1.81
C ASP A 80 -77.64 -22.19 2.80
N GLY A 81 -78.06 -22.40 4.05
CA GLY A 81 -77.26 -23.01 5.11
C GLY A 81 -76.38 -22.03 5.90
N GLY A 82 -76.34 -20.75 5.52
CA GLY A 82 -75.56 -19.72 6.22
C GLY A 82 -76.04 -19.50 7.65
N PHE A 83 -75.12 -19.27 8.60
CA PHE A 83 -75.47 -18.90 9.97
C PHE A 83 -75.29 -17.39 10.20
N HIS A 84 -76.37 -16.72 10.61
CA HIS A 84 -76.36 -15.29 10.94
C HIS A 84 -76.64 -15.08 12.43
N LEU A 85 -75.69 -14.46 13.13
CA LEU A 85 -75.86 -14.04 14.51
C LEU A 85 -76.91 -12.91 14.60
N ARG A 86 -77.82 -12.96 15.58
CA ARG A 86 -78.81 -11.89 15.79
C ARG A 86 -78.10 -10.57 16.07
N LEU A 87 -78.59 -9.48 15.45
CA LEU A 87 -77.93 -8.16 15.45
C LEU A 87 -77.59 -7.65 16.86
N GLY A 88 -78.46 -7.86 17.84
CA GLY A 88 -78.18 -7.50 19.24
C GLY A 88 -76.92 -8.19 19.81
N HIS A 89 -76.78 -9.50 19.62
CA HIS A 89 -75.58 -10.25 20.03
C HIS A 89 -74.33 -9.79 19.29
N ARG A 90 -74.45 -9.47 17.98
CA ARG A 90 -73.33 -8.94 17.19
C ARG A 90 -72.83 -7.61 17.77
N ASN A 91 -73.73 -6.67 18.03
CA ASN A 91 -73.39 -5.36 18.59
C ASN A 91 -72.75 -5.47 19.99
N LEU A 92 -73.22 -6.40 20.84
CA LEU A 92 -72.61 -6.68 22.16
C LEU A 92 -71.14 -7.15 22.02
N LEU A 93 -70.88 -8.09 21.11
CA LEU A 93 -69.52 -8.60 20.84
C LEU A 93 -68.60 -7.53 20.25
N GLU A 94 -69.09 -6.75 19.29
CA GLU A 94 -68.31 -5.67 18.66
C GLU A 94 -67.95 -4.57 19.69
N ARG A 95 -68.89 -4.18 20.57
CA ARG A 95 -68.63 -3.23 21.66
C ARG A 95 -67.59 -3.77 22.66
N LEU A 96 -67.67 -5.03 23.08
CA LEU A 96 -66.69 -5.63 23.99
C LEU A 96 -65.28 -5.68 23.36
N LEU A 97 -65.15 -6.15 22.12
CA LEU A 97 -63.87 -6.22 21.44
C LEU A 97 -63.24 -4.82 21.24
N MET A 98 -64.06 -3.81 20.96
CA MET A 98 -63.62 -2.42 20.86
C MET A 98 -63.05 -1.91 22.19
N LEU A 99 -63.76 -2.10 23.31
CA LEU A 99 -63.29 -1.69 24.64
C LEU A 99 -61.97 -2.35 25.02
N VAL A 100 -61.85 -3.67 24.80
CA VAL A 100 -60.62 -4.44 25.07
C VAL A 100 -59.44 -3.93 24.23
N LYS A 101 -59.65 -3.66 22.94
CA LYS A 101 -58.61 -3.13 22.04
C LYS A 101 -58.18 -1.70 22.42
N CYS A 102 -59.13 -0.83 22.78
CA CYS A 102 -58.84 0.51 23.26
C CYS A 102 -58.00 0.51 24.54
N LYS A 103 -58.37 -0.29 25.55
CA LYS A 103 -57.63 -0.36 26.82
C LYS A 103 -56.21 -0.91 26.65
N LYS A 104 -56.05 -1.98 25.86
CA LYS A 104 -54.73 -2.56 25.52
C LYS A 104 -53.79 -1.55 24.87
N ASN A 105 -54.29 -0.75 23.94
CA ASN A 105 -53.50 0.30 23.27
C ASN A 105 -53.11 1.45 24.21
N SER A 106 -53.94 1.77 25.21
CA SER A 106 -53.61 2.77 26.25
C SER A 106 -52.45 2.29 27.14
N ILE A 107 -52.51 1.03 27.59
CA ILE A 107 -51.47 0.41 28.41
C ILE A 107 -50.11 0.40 27.68
N ILE A 108 -50.09 0.03 26.39
CA ILE A 108 -48.87 0.03 25.57
C ILE A 108 -48.23 1.43 25.51
N LYS A 109 -49.02 2.49 25.25
CA LYS A 109 -48.51 3.87 25.21
C LYS A 109 -47.92 4.35 26.54
N ASN A 110 -48.47 3.91 27.67
CA ASN A 110 -47.94 4.23 29.00
C ASN A 110 -46.63 3.48 29.32
N ILE A 111 -46.44 2.27 28.76
CA ILE A 111 -45.18 1.51 28.87
C ILE A 111 -44.09 2.13 27.98
N GLU A 112 -44.43 2.59 26.78
CA GLU A 112 -43.48 3.26 25.89
C GLU A 112 -42.97 4.60 26.45
N SER A 113 -43.83 5.38 27.11
CA SER A 113 -43.44 6.66 27.71
C SER A 113 -42.56 6.49 28.97
N THR A 114 -42.86 5.51 29.82
CA THR A 114 -42.06 5.22 31.03
C THR A 114 -40.70 4.60 30.71
N ASN A 115 -40.61 3.69 29.74
CA ASN A 115 -39.33 3.12 29.29
C ASN A 115 -38.39 4.16 28.69
N LYS A 116 -38.92 5.20 28.03
CA LYS A 116 -38.12 6.29 27.48
C LYS A 116 -37.50 7.17 28.58
N TYR A 117 -38.19 7.34 29.70
CA TYR A 117 -37.71 8.14 30.84
C TYR A 117 -36.62 7.40 31.65
N ASN A 118 -36.82 6.10 31.90
CA ASN A 118 -35.87 5.27 32.63
C ASN A 118 -34.53 5.07 31.88
N ASN A 119 -34.57 4.94 30.54
CA ASN A 119 -33.34 4.80 29.76
C ASN A 119 -32.44 6.03 29.86
N ASN A 120 -32.99 7.25 29.86
CA ASN A 120 -32.18 8.47 30.00
C ASN A 120 -31.46 8.52 31.36
N GLN A 121 -32.15 8.20 32.47
CA GLN A 121 -31.50 8.16 33.80
C GLN A 121 -30.39 7.12 33.91
N ILE A 122 -30.53 5.96 33.26
CA ILE A 122 -29.47 4.93 33.26
C ILE A 122 -28.27 5.40 32.43
N GLN A 123 -28.50 6.06 31.30
CA GLN A 123 -27.44 6.63 30.46
C GLN A 123 -26.67 7.74 31.17
N GLU A 124 -27.37 8.67 31.84
CA GLU A 124 -26.74 9.72 32.65
C GLU A 124 -25.91 9.14 33.80
N LYS A 125 -26.45 8.17 34.56
CA LYS A 125 -25.70 7.51 35.65
C LYS A 125 -24.48 6.74 35.16
N LEU A 126 -24.56 6.05 34.02
CA LEU A 126 -23.41 5.38 33.42
C LEU A 126 -22.34 6.39 33.00
N LEU A 127 -22.74 7.55 32.44
CA LEU A 127 -21.83 8.62 32.09
C LEU A 127 -21.17 9.25 33.33
N GLU A 128 -21.89 9.40 34.45
CA GLU A 128 -21.33 9.87 35.73
C GLU A 128 -20.36 8.87 36.35
N ILE A 129 -20.73 7.59 36.46
CA ILE A 129 -19.86 6.52 36.98
C ILE A 129 -18.55 6.48 36.18
N TRP A 130 -18.65 6.61 34.85
CA TRP A 130 -17.52 6.51 33.96
C TRP A 130 -16.63 7.78 33.94
N LYS A 131 -17.20 8.96 34.18
CA LYS A 131 -16.43 10.18 34.52
C LYS A 131 -15.67 10.02 35.84
N GLN A 132 -16.31 9.47 36.88
CA GLN A 132 -15.71 9.26 38.20
C GLN A 132 -14.54 8.26 38.17
N THR A 133 -14.66 7.16 37.43
CA THR A 133 -13.54 6.21 37.25
C THR A 133 -12.41 6.76 36.39
N SER A 134 -12.71 7.62 35.41
CA SER A 134 -11.68 8.31 34.62
C SER A 134 -10.82 9.25 35.49
N SER A 135 -11.41 9.89 36.49
CA SER A 135 -10.70 10.83 37.40
C SER A 135 -9.86 10.18 38.50
N SER A 136 -9.97 8.85 38.72
CA SER A 136 -9.30 8.16 39.83
C SER A 136 -8.13 7.26 39.42
N THR A 137 -7.88 7.08 38.12
CA THR A 137 -6.81 6.22 37.60
C THR A 137 -5.77 7.00 36.80
N ASN A 138 -4.68 7.43 37.47
CA ASN A 138 -3.54 8.11 36.84
C ASN A 138 -2.71 7.22 35.88
N GLU A 139 -3.04 5.94 35.71
CA GLU A 139 -2.16 4.96 35.03
C GLU A 139 -2.68 4.37 33.70
N THR A 140 -3.92 4.65 33.29
CA THR A 140 -4.45 4.18 31.99
C THR A 140 -5.29 5.25 31.30
N ASN A 141 -4.64 6.30 30.83
CA ASN A 141 -5.24 7.22 29.86
C ASN A 141 -5.51 6.42 28.56
N ILE A 142 -6.78 6.21 28.18
CA ILE A 142 -7.18 5.55 26.92
C ILE A 142 -7.75 6.63 25.98
N PRO A 143 -6.88 7.28 25.18
CA PRO A 143 -7.18 8.46 24.37
C PRO A 143 -8.60 8.59 23.82
N ILE A 144 -9.01 7.62 23.01
CA ILE A 144 -10.22 7.76 22.20
C ILE A 144 -11.49 7.21 22.85
N LEU A 145 -11.37 6.35 23.86
CA LEU A 145 -12.53 5.70 24.45
C LEU A 145 -13.50 6.72 25.06
N PHE A 146 -12.96 7.80 25.64
CA PHE A 146 -13.76 8.83 26.30
C PHE A 146 -14.53 9.75 25.33
N PRO A 147 -13.90 10.37 24.31
CA PRO A 147 -14.64 11.06 23.25
C PRO A 147 -15.67 10.17 22.57
N TRP A 148 -15.31 8.91 22.28
CA TRP A 148 -16.17 7.97 21.56
C TRP A 148 -17.45 7.64 22.34
N ILE A 149 -17.34 7.23 23.60
CA ILE A 149 -18.49 6.97 24.48
C ILE A 149 -19.35 8.23 24.66
N THR A 150 -18.71 9.39 24.87
CA THR A 150 -19.43 10.66 25.04
C THR A 150 -20.26 11.01 23.79
N ASN A 151 -19.73 10.80 22.59
CA ASN A 151 -20.44 11.05 21.34
C ASN A 151 -21.56 10.03 21.06
N VAL A 152 -21.39 8.75 21.48
CA VAL A 152 -22.46 7.75 21.44
C VAL A 152 -23.68 8.26 22.22
N PHE A 153 -23.50 8.65 23.49
CA PHE A 153 -24.61 9.16 24.31
C PHE A 153 -25.27 10.42 23.69
N LYS A 154 -24.47 11.43 23.31
CA LYS A 154 -24.94 12.64 22.60
C LYS A 154 -25.74 12.34 21.32
N ASN A 155 -25.50 11.21 20.67
CA ASN A 155 -26.24 10.80 19.47
C ASN A 155 -27.45 9.93 19.80
N LEU A 156 -27.42 9.11 20.85
CA LEU A 156 -28.60 8.35 21.31
C LEU A 156 -29.77 9.26 21.73
N GLU A 157 -29.47 10.46 22.23
CA GLU A 157 -30.46 11.53 22.49
C GLU A 157 -31.12 12.08 21.21
N LYS A 158 -30.52 11.88 20.04
CA LYS A 158 -30.95 12.46 18.75
C LYS A 158 -31.69 11.42 17.90
N THR A 159 -32.46 11.89 16.92
CA THR A 159 -32.98 11.01 15.86
C THR A 159 -31.86 10.56 14.93
N LYS A 160 -31.96 9.35 14.35
CA LYS A 160 -30.91 8.74 13.49
C LYS A 160 -30.39 9.68 12.39
N ASN A 161 -31.27 10.48 11.80
CA ASN A 161 -30.93 11.42 10.72
C ASN A 161 -30.17 12.69 11.20
N LYS A 162 -29.97 12.85 12.51
CA LYS A 162 -29.28 13.98 13.16
C LYS A 162 -28.01 13.56 13.91
N TYR A 163 -27.52 12.34 13.71
CA TYR A 163 -26.26 11.89 14.31
C TYR A 163 -25.09 12.74 13.78
N SER A 164 -24.28 13.26 14.70
CA SER A 164 -23.09 14.08 14.43
C SER A 164 -21.86 13.37 14.97
N TYR A 165 -20.71 13.51 14.32
CA TYR A 165 -19.49 12.81 14.72
C TYR A 165 -18.32 13.79 14.76
N ASP A 166 -17.72 13.91 15.94
CA ASP A 166 -16.52 14.71 16.18
C ASP A 166 -15.34 14.15 15.36
N ASP A 167 -14.39 15.01 15.00
CA ASP A 167 -13.35 14.74 13.99
C ASP A 167 -12.51 13.49 14.30
N HIS A 168 -12.08 13.33 15.55
CA HIS A 168 -11.35 12.14 16.01
C HIS A 168 -12.15 10.84 15.81
N ILE A 169 -13.48 10.87 15.90
CA ILE A 169 -14.33 9.70 15.67
C ILE A 169 -14.50 9.44 14.18
N ARG A 170 -14.56 10.50 13.36
CA ARG A 170 -14.55 10.36 11.89
C ARG A 170 -13.23 9.74 11.42
N GLU A 171 -12.10 10.14 12.01
CA GLU A 171 -10.77 9.56 11.74
C GLU A 171 -10.65 8.12 12.21
N PHE A 172 -11.13 7.80 13.42
CA PHE A 172 -11.15 6.42 13.91
C PHE A 172 -12.01 5.50 13.02
N ALA A 173 -13.17 5.99 12.61
CA ALA A 173 -14.05 5.30 11.66
C ALA A 173 -13.36 5.07 10.30
N LEU A 174 -12.62 6.07 9.79
CA LEU A 174 -11.77 5.91 8.59
C LEU A 174 -10.69 4.84 8.80
N LEU A 175 -10.00 4.82 9.94
CA LEU A 175 -8.99 3.79 10.23
C LEU A 175 -9.60 2.38 10.28
N ILE A 176 -10.73 2.19 10.97
CA ILE A 176 -11.45 0.90 10.99
C ILE A 176 -11.86 0.49 9.57
N PHE A 177 -12.41 1.41 8.77
CA PHE A 177 -12.82 1.14 7.40
C PHE A 177 -11.65 0.81 6.47
N ILE A 178 -10.49 1.46 6.66
CA ILE A 178 -9.28 1.21 5.86
C ILE A 178 -8.63 -0.12 6.23
N PHE A 179 -8.55 -0.48 7.52
CA PHE A 179 -7.90 -1.72 7.98
C PHE A 179 -8.82 -2.95 7.91
N GLY A 180 -10.08 -2.84 8.33
CA GLY A 180 -11.04 -3.96 8.35
C GLY A 180 -11.86 -4.12 7.06
N GLY A 181 -11.87 -3.09 6.20
CA GLY A 181 -12.70 -3.06 5.00
C GLY A 181 -14.19 -2.83 5.29
N ARG A 182 -14.98 -2.72 4.21
CA ARG A 182 -16.41 -2.38 4.27
C ARG A 182 -17.22 -3.33 5.15
N ASN A 183 -16.96 -4.64 5.07
CA ASN A 183 -17.75 -5.64 5.79
C ASN A 183 -17.51 -5.61 7.31
N CYS A 184 -16.26 -5.50 7.75
CA CYS A 184 -15.93 -5.34 9.17
C CYS A 184 -16.53 -4.04 9.72
N TYR A 185 -16.38 -2.95 8.97
CA TYR A 185 -16.92 -1.65 9.36
C TYR A 185 -18.45 -1.64 9.47
N GLU A 186 -19.16 -2.17 8.47
CA GLU A 186 -20.63 -2.26 8.49
C GLU A 186 -21.12 -3.20 9.60
N PHE A 187 -20.46 -4.33 9.83
CA PHE A 187 -20.76 -5.21 10.96
C PHE A 187 -20.66 -4.45 12.30
N LEU A 188 -19.57 -3.71 12.52
CA LEU A 188 -19.41 -2.89 13.73
C LEU A 188 -20.47 -1.78 13.80
N ARG A 189 -20.74 -1.07 12.71
CA ARG A 189 -21.72 0.03 12.64
C ARG A 189 -23.15 -0.44 12.95
N LEU A 190 -23.54 -1.61 12.47
CA LEU A 190 -24.87 -2.17 12.70
C LEU A 190 -25.06 -2.66 14.14
N ASN A 191 -24.01 -3.18 14.78
CA ASN A 191 -24.03 -3.65 16.16
C ASN A 191 -23.74 -2.56 17.21
N LEU A 192 -23.16 -1.41 16.80
CA LEU A 192 -22.84 -0.27 17.65
C LEU A 192 -23.63 0.98 17.19
N PRO A 193 -24.95 1.04 17.48
CA PRO A 193 -25.80 2.16 17.07
C PRO A 193 -25.26 3.48 17.62
N ALA A 194 -25.44 4.57 16.86
CA ALA A 194 -24.95 5.92 17.16
C ALA A 194 -23.41 6.08 17.25
N ALA A 195 -22.62 5.00 17.22
CA ALA A 195 -21.18 5.02 17.47
C ALA A 195 -20.28 5.29 16.26
N LEU A 196 -20.72 4.90 15.05
CA LEU A 196 -19.95 5.00 13.82
C LEU A 196 -20.79 5.64 12.68
N PRO A 197 -20.21 6.54 11.86
CA PRO A 197 -20.91 7.18 10.73
C PRO A 197 -21.27 6.20 9.60
N HIS A 198 -22.18 6.59 8.71
CA HIS A 198 -22.51 5.81 7.52
C HIS A 198 -21.32 5.71 6.55
N VAL A 199 -21.16 4.58 5.85
CA VAL A 199 -20.06 4.40 4.86
C VAL A 199 -20.06 5.49 3.79
N SER A 200 -21.21 5.95 3.32
CA SER A 200 -21.30 7.09 2.38
C SER A 200 -20.61 8.36 2.89
N ASN A 201 -20.64 8.64 4.19
CA ASN A 201 -19.94 9.78 4.78
C ASN A 201 -18.42 9.55 4.81
N LEU A 202 -17.97 8.31 5.05
CA LEU A 202 -16.56 7.94 4.95
C LEU A 202 -16.05 8.01 3.51
N GLU A 203 -16.84 7.54 2.54
CA GLU A 203 -16.49 7.63 1.12
C GLU A 203 -16.42 9.08 0.65
N LEU A 204 -17.29 9.98 1.12
CA LEU A 204 -17.18 11.41 0.85
C LEU A 204 -15.90 12.03 1.43
N LEU A 205 -15.47 11.59 2.62
CA LEU A 205 -14.18 12.00 3.21
C LEU A 205 -12.99 11.45 2.42
N ILE A 206 -13.03 10.19 1.99
CA ILE A 206 -11.99 9.56 1.17
C ILE A 206 -11.89 10.23 -0.21
N ARG A 207 -13.03 10.54 -0.84
CA ARG A 207 -13.13 11.23 -2.13
C ARG A 207 -12.95 12.75 -2.03
N SER A 208 -12.58 13.28 -0.86
CA SER A 208 -12.29 14.72 -0.70
C SER A 208 -11.07 15.13 -1.52
N GLN A 209 -11.03 16.39 -1.96
CA GLN A 209 -10.00 16.88 -2.88
C GLN A 209 -8.57 16.82 -2.28
N GLU A 210 -8.45 16.84 -0.96
CA GLU A 210 -7.18 16.81 -0.22
C GLU A 210 -6.41 15.50 -0.49
N TYR A 211 -7.10 14.35 -0.51
CA TYR A 211 -6.49 13.01 -0.58
C TYR A 211 -6.52 12.38 -1.97
N LYS A 212 -7.31 12.94 -2.89
CA LYS A 212 -7.50 12.41 -4.24
C LYS A 212 -6.18 12.22 -4.99
N MET A 213 -6.05 11.10 -5.70
CA MET A 213 -4.91 10.80 -6.57
C MET A 213 -5.34 10.83 -8.04
N ILE A 214 -4.73 11.71 -8.84
CA ILE A 214 -4.86 11.71 -10.30
C ILE A 214 -3.55 11.16 -10.90
N GLU A 215 -3.66 10.27 -11.88
CA GLU A 215 -2.49 9.73 -12.58
C GLU A 215 -1.67 10.86 -13.21
N CYS A 216 -0.34 10.78 -13.14
CA CYS A 216 0.62 11.78 -13.66
C CYS A 216 0.63 13.14 -12.94
N GLU A 217 -0.26 13.40 -11.97
CA GLU A 217 -0.27 14.67 -11.23
C GLU A 217 0.87 14.72 -10.18
N PHE A 218 1.54 15.86 -10.06
CA PHE A 218 2.53 16.13 -9.01
C PHE A 218 1.92 17.07 -7.96
N ARG A 219 1.71 16.57 -6.74
CA ARG A 219 0.97 17.24 -5.66
C ARG A 219 1.82 18.27 -4.89
N PHE A 220 2.37 19.27 -5.59
CA PHE A 220 3.23 20.30 -4.98
C PHE A 220 2.52 21.19 -3.93
N ASN A 221 1.19 21.33 -4.00
CA ASN A 221 0.42 22.05 -2.97
C ASN A 221 0.43 21.28 -1.63
N LEU A 222 0.20 19.96 -1.67
CA LEU A 222 0.34 19.09 -0.49
C LEU A 222 1.77 19.17 0.07
N LEU A 223 2.79 19.19 -0.80
CA LEU A 223 4.17 19.28 -0.37
C LEU A 223 4.46 20.57 0.43
N LYS A 224 3.87 21.70 0.01
CA LYS A 224 3.96 22.98 0.73
C LYS A 224 3.34 22.91 2.13
N GLU A 225 2.16 22.32 2.24
CA GLU A 225 1.45 22.14 3.50
C GLU A 225 2.21 21.19 4.43
N TYR A 226 2.75 20.11 3.88
CA TYR A 226 3.60 19.15 4.56
C TYR A 226 4.90 19.77 5.11
N SER A 227 5.61 20.59 4.33
CA SER A 227 6.82 21.27 4.82
C SER A 227 6.51 22.27 5.93
N ARG A 228 5.34 22.93 5.88
CA ARG A 228 4.85 23.81 6.96
C ARG A 228 4.51 23.02 8.22
N SER A 229 3.74 21.93 8.12
CA SER A 229 3.35 21.13 9.27
C SER A 229 4.51 20.37 9.92
N ALA A 230 5.51 19.96 9.12
CA ALA A 230 6.75 19.36 9.59
C ALA A 230 7.79 20.37 10.12
N ASN A 231 7.52 21.68 10.02
CA ASN A 231 8.45 22.78 10.29
C ASN A 231 9.84 22.58 9.63
N CYS A 232 9.85 22.09 8.38
CA CYS A 232 11.09 21.79 7.66
C CYS A 232 10.92 22.00 6.16
N ASN A 233 11.73 22.92 5.63
CA ASN A 233 11.77 23.27 4.20
C ASN A 233 12.69 22.34 3.39
N PHE A 234 13.20 21.26 3.97
CA PHE A 234 14.12 20.32 3.32
C PHE A 234 13.49 18.94 3.18
N ILE A 235 13.52 18.39 1.97
CA ILE A 235 13.02 17.04 1.67
C ILE A 235 14.03 16.23 0.88
N PHE A 236 13.89 14.91 0.96
CA PHE A 236 14.50 13.96 0.04
C PHE A 236 13.39 13.20 -0.70
N VAL A 237 13.62 12.86 -1.97
CA VAL A 237 12.63 12.20 -2.82
C VAL A 237 13.10 10.81 -3.20
N ALA A 238 12.26 9.80 -3.00
CA ALA A 238 12.48 8.47 -3.57
C ALA A 238 11.64 8.28 -4.83
N GLU A 239 12.23 7.63 -5.84
CA GLU A 239 11.58 7.17 -7.07
C GLU A 239 11.83 5.67 -7.20
N ASP A 240 10.78 4.90 -7.50
CA ASP A 240 10.84 3.44 -7.62
C ASP A 240 9.61 2.93 -8.41
N ALA A 241 9.70 1.74 -8.99
CA ALA A 241 8.64 1.17 -9.82
C ALA A 241 8.26 -0.27 -9.43
N THR A 242 6.96 -0.55 -9.34
CA THR A 242 6.42 -1.91 -9.15
C THR A 242 5.78 -2.42 -10.43
N ARG A 243 5.85 -3.73 -10.69
CA ARG A 243 4.99 -4.40 -11.68
C ARG A 243 3.51 -4.20 -11.29
N SER A 244 2.65 -4.09 -12.29
CA SER A 244 1.18 -3.96 -12.16
C SER A 244 0.46 -4.87 -13.14
N MET A 245 -0.82 -5.14 -12.89
CA MET A 245 -1.68 -5.82 -13.87
C MET A 245 -1.88 -4.92 -15.09
N SER A 246 -1.55 -5.42 -16.28
CA SER A 246 -1.74 -4.72 -17.55
C SER A 246 -3.22 -4.72 -17.93
N CYS A 247 -3.93 -3.70 -17.47
CA CYS A 247 -5.36 -3.51 -17.67
C CYS A 247 -5.66 -2.01 -17.82
N VAL A 248 -6.53 -1.68 -18.78
CA VAL A 248 -7.04 -0.32 -18.98
C VAL A 248 -8.43 -0.21 -18.36
N GLU A 249 -8.69 0.87 -17.62
CA GLU A 249 -9.95 1.15 -16.96
C GLU A 249 -10.40 2.59 -17.19
N TYR A 250 -11.70 2.82 -17.37
CA TYR A 250 -12.25 4.17 -17.47
C TYR A 250 -12.46 4.79 -16.06
N ASP A 251 -11.91 5.97 -15.81
CA ASP A 251 -12.22 6.74 -14.60
C ASP A 251 -13.28 7.82 -14.88
N ALA A 252 -14.42 7.70 -14.19
CA ALA A 252 -15.57 8.57 -14.42
C ALA A 252 -15.45 9.96 -13.77
N LEU A 253 -14.49 10.17 -12.86
CA LEU A 253 -14.29 11.46 -12.17
C LEU A 253 -13.38 12.41 -12.98
N SER A 254 -12.32 11.86 -13.57
CA SER A 254 -11.41 12.57 -14.48
C SER A 254 -11.88 12.51 -15.94
N ASN A 255 -12.73 11.55 -16.30
CA ASN A 255 -13.13 11.23 -17.68
C ASN A 255 -11.91 10.87 -18.55
N THR A 256 -11.07 9.96 -18.03
CA THR A 256 -9.86 9.44 -18.68
C THR A 256 -9.84 7.91 -18.68
N PHE A 257 -8.99 7.33 -19.53
CA PHE A 257 -8.66 5.91 -19.52
C PHE A 257 -7.29 5.72 -18.85
N ILE A 258 -7.27 5.05 -17.71
CA ILE A 258 -6.09 4.80 -16.88
C ILE A 258 -5.56 3.41 -17.18
N GLY A 259 -4.23 3.26 -17.30
CA GLY A 259 -3.58 1.97 -17.50
C GLY A 259 -2.85 1.79 -18.83
N PHE A 260 -2.99 2.71 -19.78
CA PHE A 260 -2.00 2.87 -20.86
C PHE A 260 -0.67 3.37 -20.30
N SER A 261 0.43 3.19 -21.03
CA SER A 261 1.72 3.79 -20.69
C SER A 261 1.64 5.31 -20.92
N SER A 262 1.93 6.09 -19.89
CA SER A 262 1.82 7.55 -19.96
C SER A 262 2.93 8.15 -20.84
N PRO A 263 2.60 8.87 -21.93
CA PRO A 263 3.62 9.44 -22.81
C PRO A 263 4.44 10.50 -22.07
N LEU A 264 5.75 10.50 -22.29
CA LEU A 264 6.67 11.42 -21.65
C LEU A 264 6.97 12.60 -22.58
N VAL A 265 6.74 13.83 -22.09
CA VAL A 265 7.18 15.06 -22.75
C VAL A 265 8.19 15.74 -21.83
N ASN A 266 9.44 15.84 -22.30
CA ASN A 266 10.57 16.26 -21.47
C ASN A 266 10.70 15.44 -20.17
N GLY A 267 10.55 14.12 -20.27
CA GLY A 267 10.58 13.18 -19.16
C GLY A 267 9.41 13.25 -18.18
N LEU A 268 8.46 14.18 -18.38
CA LEU A 268 7.27 14.31 -17.55
C LEU A 268 6.09 13.56 -18.17
N PRO A 269 5.34 12.76 -17.40
CA PRO A 269 4.15 12.09 -17.88
C PRO A 269 3.02 13.10 -18.15
N GLN A 270 2.28 12.93 -19.24
CA GLN A 270 1.22 13.87 -19.63
C GLN A 270 -0.09 13.65 -18.88
N LEU A 271 -0.44 14.59 -18.00
CA LEU A 271 -1.71 14.62 -17.27
C LEU A 271 -2.93 14.58 -18.20
N ASN A 272 -3.87 13.67 -17.91
CA ASN A 272 -5.14 13.49 -18.64
C ASN A 272 -5.00 13.21 -20.16
N PHE A 273 -3.86 12.70 -20.64
CA PHE A 273 -3.62 12.46 -22.06
C PHE A 273 -4.68 11.54 -22.71
N PHE A 274 -5.01 10.42 -22.05
CA PHE A 274 -6.00 9.46 -22.53
C PHE A 274 -7.44 9.89 -22.21
N ARG A 275 -7.81 11.11 -22.64
CA ARG A 275 -9.18 11.63 -22.54
C ARG A 275 -9.80 11.74 -23.93
N THR A 276 -10.94 11.09 -24.14
CA THR A 276 -11.65 11.13 -25.42
C THR A 276 -13.18 11.06 -25.25
N GLU A 277 -13.89 11.66 -26.21
CA GLU A 277 -15.34 11.53 -26.43
C GLU A 277 -15.65 10.71 -27.70
N SER A 278 -14.63 10.18 -28.39
CA SER A 278 -14.74 9.31 -29.57
C SER A 278 -14.27 7.89 -29.24
N PHE A 279 -15.09 6.91 -29.65
CA PHE A 279 -14.78 5.49 -29.56
C PHE A 279 -13.62 5.08 -30.49
N ASP A 280 -13.54 5.65 -31.69
CA ASP A 280 -12.49 5.32 -32.66
C ASP A 280 -11.10 5.76 -32.18
N VAL A 281 -11.03 6.88 -31.46
CA VAL A 281 -9.80 7.34 -30.80
C VAL A 281 -9.36 6.37 -29.70
N LEU A 282 -10.30 5.87 -28.89
CA LEU A 282 -10.00 4.85 -27.86
C LEU A 282 -9.49 3.56 -28.50
N LYS A 283 -10.16 3.08 -29.56
CA LYS A 283 -9.74 1.89 -30.31
C LYS A 283 -8.31 2.06 -30.86
N ASN A 284 -8.04 3.20 -31.50
CA ASN A 284 -6.71 3.52 -32.01
C ASN A 284 -5.62 3.58 -30.91
N TRP A 285 -5.95 3.84 -29.65
CA TRP A 285 -5.01 3.70 -28.54
C TRP A 285 -4.75 2.24 -28.15
N PHE A 286 -5.78 1.40 -28.10
CA PHE A 286 -5.59 -0.06 -27.91
C PHE A 286 -4.74 -0.68 -29.04
N ASP A 287 -4.87 -0.18 -30.26
CA ASP A 287 -4.12 -0.69 -31.43
C ASP A 287 -2.65 -0.20 -31.50
N LYS A 288 -2.28 0.90 -30.80
CA LYS A 288 -0.99 1.60 -31.00
C LYS A 288 -0.23 2.01 -29.74
N THR A 289 -0.83 1.92 -28.55
CA THR A 289 -0.24 2.39 -27.29
C THR A 289 -0.01 1.22 -26.36
N ASP A 290 1.21 1.09 -25.85
CA ASP A 290 1.55 0.09 -24.84
C ASP A 290 0.64 0.21 -23.62
N ILE A 291 0.14 -0.93 -23.14
CA ILE A 291 -0.50 -1.02 -21.83
C ILE A 291 0.59 -1.04 -20.76
N SER A 292 0.39 -0.31 -19.67
CA SER A 292 1.34 -0.23 -18.56
C SER A 292 1.62 -1.61 -17.95
N LYS A 293 2.90 -1.91 -17.78
CA LYS A 293 3.38 -3.11 -17.06
C LYS A 293 3.90 -2.76 -15.67
N PHE A 294 4.21 -1.48 -15.44
CA PHE A 294 4.75 -0.96 -14.20
C PHE A 294 4.01 0.30 -13.76
N ILE A 295 4.10 0.62 -12.47
CA ILE A 295 3.70 1.91 -11.91
C ILE A 295 4.93 2.55 -11.29
N ASN A 296 5.28 3.75 -11.75
CA ASN A 296 6.34 4.55 -11.14
C ASN A 296 5.74 5.38 -9.99
N LEU A 297 6.45 5.50 -8.87
CA LEU A 297 6.00 6.15 -7.63
C LEU A 297 7.04 7.16 -7.13
N TYR A 298 6.58 8.35 -6.72
CA TYR A 298 7.40 9.37 -6.09
C TYR A 298 6.96 9.58 -4.65
N MET A 299 7.88 9.35 -3.72
CA MET A 299 7.68 9.58 -2.30
C MET A 299 8.55 10.74 -1.83
N ALA A 300 7.98 11.72 -1.15
CA ALA A 300 8.74 12.80 -0.50
C ALA A 300 8.79 12.57 1.01
N LYS A 301 9.99 12.66 1.60
CA LYS A 301 10.24 12.53 3.03
C LYS A 301 10.94 13.80 3.55
N SER A 302 10.30 14.48 4.51
CA SER A 302 10.95 15.53 5.30
C SER A 302 12.04 14.94 6.18
N LEU A 303 13.10 15.72 6.42
CA LEU A 303 14.13 15.39 7.41
C LEU A 303 13.56 15.33 8.84
N THR A 304 12.42 15.99 9.11
CA THR A 304 11.75 15.93 10.41
C THR A 304 11.41 14.47 10.76
N PRO A 305 11.79 13.94 11.94
CA PRO A 305 11.71 12.51 12.20
C PRO A 305 10.29 11.97 12.25
N SER A 306 9.42 12.66 12.99
CA SER A 306 7.99 12.36 13.17
C SER A 306 7.16 12.54 11.90
N ALA A 307 7.61 13.36 10.96
CA ALA A 307 6.86 13.64 9.74
C ALA A 307 6.77 12.38 8.83
N PRO A 308 5.58 11.82 8.57
CA PRO A 308 5.43 10.65 7.72
C PRO A 308 5.74 11.00 6.25
N PRO A 309 6.17 10.06 5.40
CA PRO A 309 6.38 10.35 3.98
C PRO A 309 5.05 10.58 3.25
N ILE A 310 5.06 11.45 2.24
CA ILE A 310 3.90 11.76 1.39
C ILE A 310 4.09 11.21 -0.03
N ILE A 311 2.98 10.88 -0.69
CA ILE A 311 2.97 10.47 -2.11
C ILE A 311 2.90 11.74 -2.95
N LEU A 312 3.96 12.01 -3.72
CA LEU A 312 4.06 13.21 -4.56
C LEU A 312 3.40 13.00 -5.93
N SER A 313 3.61 11.83 -6.55
CA SER A 313 3.01 11.45 -7.84
C SER A 313 3.06 9.93 -8.06
N ALA A 314 2.19 9.40 -8.91
CA ALA A 314 2.27 8.03 -9.42
C ALA A 314 1.65 7.95 -10.84
N TYR A 315 2.21 7.10 -11.71
CA TYR A 315 1.70 6.90 -13.08
C TYR A 315 2.10 5.54 -13.68
N GLY A 316 1.32 5.08 -14.66
CA GLY A 316 1.58 3.87 -15.44
C GLY A 316 2.69 4.03 -16.46
N SER A 317 3.59 3.04 -16.53
CA SER A 317 4.79 3.02 -17.37
C SER A 317 4.99 1.64 -18.04
N ASN A 318 5.55 1.65 -19.25
CA ASN A 318 6.11 0.49 -19.94
C ASN A 318 7.61 0.29 -19.65
N ASN A 319 8.21 1.14 -18.80
CA ASN A 319 9.62 1.16 -18.45
C ASN A 319 10.58 1.47 -19.62
N GLN A 320 10.15 2.20 -20.65
CA GLN A 320 10.96 2.62 -21.81
C GLN A 320 11.36 4.11 -21.76
N PHE A 321 11.93 4.57 -20.64
CA PHE A 321 12.42 5.96 -20.50
C PHE A 321 13.95 6.02 -20.52
N GLU A 322 14.49 7.16 -20.93
CA GLU A 322 15.93 7.39 -20.97
C GLU A 322 16.48 8.11 -19.73
N ALA A 323 17.80 8.00 -19.52
CA ALA A 323 18.46 8.71 -18.42
C ALA A 323 18.26 10.24 -18.50
N ILE A 324 18.07 10.81 -19.70
CA ILE A 324 17.79 12.24 -19.86
C ILE A 324 16.37 12.63 -19.41
N ASP A 325 15.40 11.72 -19.51
CA ASP A 325 14.03 11.95 -19.05
C ASP A 325 13.96 12.01 -17.52
N VAL A 326 14.68 11.10 -16.86
CA VAL A 326 14.90 11.12 -15.41
C VAL A 326 15.47 12.48 -14.96
N ILE A 327 16.53 12.96 -15.62
CA ILE A 327 17.16 14.25 -15.28
C ILE A 327 16.17 15.41 -15.41
N LYS A 328 15.45 15.49 -16.53
CA LYS A 328 14.46 16.56 -16.77
C LYS A 328 13.35 16.53 -15.72
N ARG A 329 12.88 15.34 -15.35
CA ARG A 329 11.85 15.11 -14.33
C ARG A 329 12.31 15.51 -12.92
N TRP A 330 13.53 15.12 -12.51
CA TRP A 330 14.12 15.53 -11.23
C TRP A 330 14.28 17.05 -11.13
N LEU A 331 14.72 17.70 -12.20
CA LEU A 331 14.85 19.17 -12.24
C LEU A 331 13.49 19.88 -12.20
N PHE A 332 12.46 19.33 -12.84
CA PHE A 332 11.10 19.84 -12.71
C PHE A 332 10.60 19.73 -11.26
N ILE A 333 10.76 18.57 -10.62
CA ILE A 333 10.39 18.35 -9.21
C ILE A 333 11.14 19.33 -8.30
N TYR A 334 12.45 19.49 -8.48
CA TYR A 334 13.28 20.46 -7.74
C TYR A 334 12.77 21.90 -7.91
N ASN A 335 12.59 22.36 -9.14
CA ASN A 335 12.19 23.75 -9.44
C ASN A 335 10.78 24.06 -8.91
N GLN A 336 9.81 23.17 -9.12
CA GLN A 336 8.44 23.35 -8.64
C GLN A 336 8.35 23.31 -7.11
N SER A 337 9.12 22.43 -6.45
CA SER A 337 9.20 22.41 -4.98
C SER A 337 9.79 23.72 -4.45
N LEU A 338 10.85 24.22 -5.09
CA LEU A 338 11.53 25.45 -4.68
C LEU A 338 10.62 26.68 -4.81
N ILE A 339 9.78 26.75 -5.85
CA ILE A 339 8.74 27.77 -6.01
C ILE A 339 7.73 27.75 -4.85
N GLN A 340 7.45 26.58 -4.25
CA GLN A 340 6.59 26.47 -3.08
C GLN A 340 7.30 26.76 -1.75
N GLY A 341 8.61 27.03 -1.76
CA GLY A 341 9.44 27.26 -0.58
C GLY A 341 10.08 26.00 0.01
N THR A 342 10.04 24.87 -0.72
CA THR A 342 10.59 23.58 -0.26
C THR A 342 11.77 23.15 -1.12
N ARG A 343 12.94 22.96 -0.50
CA ARG A 343 14.18 22.55 -1.17
C ARG A 343 14.32 21.03 -1.18
N VAL A 344 14.28 20.44 -2.37
CA VAL A 344 14.71 19.05 -2.59
C VAL A 344 16.23 18.98 -2.42
N ILE A 345 16.71 18.17 -1.48
CA ILE A 345 18.13 17.90 -1.27
C ILE A 345 18.67 16.97 -2.35
N GLY A 346 17.89 15.96 -2.73
CA GLY A 346 18.36 14.88 -3.56
C GLY A 346 17.33 13.80 -3.82
N PHE A 347 17.76 12.79 -4.58
CA PHE A 347 16.94 11.67 -5.02
C PHE A 347 17.59 10.32 -4.66
N SER A 348 16.74 9.33 -4.33
CA SER A 348 17.13 7.92 -4.25
C SER A 348 16.28 7.03 -5.13
N THR A 349 16.92 6.01 -5.70
CA THR A 349 16.28 5.02 -6.57
C THR A 349 16.76 3.62 -6.23
N ASP A 350 16.09 2.64 -6.82
CA ASP A 350 16.65 1.31 -6.99
C ASP A 350 17.86 1.34 -7.97
N GLY A 351 18.50 0.17 -8.10
CA GLY A 351 19.79 0.01 -8.77
C GLY A 351 19.76 -0.02 -10.30
N ASP A 352 18.72 0.52 -10.95
CA ASP A 352 18.57 0.56 -12.41
C ASP A 352 19.71 1.36 -13.07
N SER A 353 20.21 0.85 -14.20
CA SER A 353 21.33 1.45 -14.93
C SER A 353 21.04 2.88 -15.42
N ARG A 354 19.79 3.19 -15.75
CA ARG A 354 19.36 4.50 -16.30
C ARG A 354 19.23 5.54 -15.19
N TYR A 355 18.68 5.16 -14.03
CA TYR A 355 18.71 6.02 -12.85
C TYR A 355 20.15 6.29 -12.41
N LEU A 356 21.00 5.27 -12.37
CA LEU A 356 22.42 5.43 -12.04
C LEU A 356 23.18 6.32 -13.06
N LYS A 357 22.90 6.18 -14.36
CA LYS A 357 23.42 7.05 -15.43
C LYS A 357 22.97 8.50 -15.23
N ALA A 358 21.70 8.73 -14.88
CA ALA A 358 21.17 10.04 -14.53
C ALA A 358 21.84 10.66 -13.29
N MET A 359 22.02 9.89 -12.21
CA MET A 359 22.73 10.34 -11.00
C MET A 359 24.17 10.79 -11.30
N ARG A 360 24.92 9.99 -12.09
CA ARG A 360 26.29 10.31 -12.50
C ARG A 360 26.33 11.58 -13.36
N LEU A 361 25.43 11.73 -14.32
CA LEU A 361 25.34 12.91 -15.18
C LEU A 361 25.02 14.18 -14.38
N CYS A 362 24.04 14.13 -13.46
CA CYS A 362 23.66 15.26 -12.61
C CYS A 362 24.76 15.68 -11.62
N SER A 363 25.36 14.73 -10.91
CA SER A 363 26.45 15.02 -9.96
C SER A 363 27.78 15.36 -10.64
N GLY A 364 27.89 15.04 -11.94
CA GLY A 364 29.13 15.07 -12.69
C GLY A 364 30.15 14.03 -12.23
N PHE A 365 29.71 12.93 -11.63
CA PHE A 365 30.54 11.87 -11.08
C PHE A 365 31.02 10.94 -12.20
N PHE A 366 32.20 11.26 -12.75
CA PHE A 366 32.77 10.59 -13.94
C PHE A 366 31.80 10.51 -15.12
N ALA A 367 31.02 11.57 -15.30
CA ALA A 367 30.12 11.79 -16.42
C ALA A 367 30.03 13.31 -16.71
N LYS A 368 29.71 13.67 -17.95
CA LYS A 368 29.49 15.06 -18.38
C LYS A 368 28.14 15.17 -19.08
N LEU A 369 27.40 16.22 -18.75
CA LEU A 369 26.11 16.55 -19.36
C LEU A 369 26.30 17.79 -20.24
N PRO A 370 26.66 17.64 -21.54
CA PRO A 370 27.17 18.74 -22.36
C PRO A 370 26.14 19.84 -22.64
N ASN A 371 24.86 19.48 -22.69
CA ASN A 371 23.79 20.34 -23.23
C ASN A 371 22.82 20.89 -22.17
N LEU A 372 23.09 20.67 -20.88
CA LEU A 372 22.20 21.11 -19.78
C LEU A 372 23.01 21.77 -18.67
N ASN A 373 22.92 23.10 -18.58
CA ASN A 373 23.56 23.85 -17.50
C ASN A 373 22.72 23.77 -16.21
N LEU A 374 22.95 22.70 -15.44
CA LEU A 374 22.32 22.43 -14.14
C LEU A 374 22.42 23.61 -13.15
N PHE A 375 23.50 24.39 -13.24
CA PHE A 375 23.77 25.48 -12.29
C PHE A 375 23.01 26.77 -12.63
N LYS A 376 22.54 26.94 -13.87
CA LYS A 376 21.86 28.16 -14.33
C LYS A 376 20.51 28.30 -13.61
N ASN A 377 20.35 29.41 -12.87
CA ASN A 377 19.18 29.72 -12.05
C ASN A 377 18.90 28.70 -10.91
N SER A 378 19.93 27.96 -10.48
CA SER A 378 19.85 27.07 -9.32
C SER A 378 20.50 27.71 -8.08
N ASP A 379 20.18 27.19 -6.89
CA ASP A 379 20.89 27.46 -5.64
C ASP A 379 21.73 26.21 -5.29
N PRO A 380 23.00 26.10 -5.73
CA PRO A 380 23.80 24.91 -5.51
C PRO A 380 24.35 24.84 -4.10
N PHE A 381 24.30 23.64 -3.50
CA PHE A 381 25.11 23.33 -2.33
C PHE A 381 26.59 23.41 -2.69
N ALA A 382 27.31 24.31 -2.03
CA ALA A 382 28.75 24.49 -2.20
C ALA A 382 29.52 24.13 -0.92
N ILE A 383 30.53 23.28 -1.04
CA ILE A 383 31.48 22.93 0.03
C ILE A 383 32.91 23.17 -0.44
N LYS A 384 33.80 23.58 0.48
CA LYS A 384 35.25 23.57 0.24
C LYS A 384 35.76 22.17 0.59
N ILE A 385 36.39 21.51 -0.38
CA ILE A 385 37.10 20.23 -0.17
C ILE A 385 38.60 20.56 0.01
N PRO A 386 39.28 20.02 1.04
CA PRO A 386 40.72 20.18 1.19
C PRO A 386 41.51 19.62 0.00
N GLU A 387 42.56 20.32 -0.44
CA GLU A 387 43.29 19.97 -1.67
C GLU A 387 44.00 18.60 -1.59
N HIS A 388 44.37 18.18 -0.38
CA HIS A 388 45.01 16.90 -0.11
C HIS A 388 44.04 15.70 -0.11
N TRP A 389 42.72 15.92 -0.12
CA TRP A 389 41.69 14.88 -0.23
C TRP A 389 41.59 14.30 -1.64
N SER A 390 42.72 13.81 -2.16
CA SER A 390 42.87 13.19 -3.47
C SER A 390 41.91 12.02 -3.73
N TRP A 391 41.45 11.38 -2.66
CA TRP A 391 40.51 10.25 -2.62
C TRP A 391 39.04 10.63 -2.82
N PHE A 392 38.68 11.91 -2.69
CA PHE A 392 37.32 12.42 -2.87
C PHE A 392 37.09 12.90 -4.31
N PHE A 393 36.08 12.35 -4.98
CA PHE A 393 35.87 12.52 -6.42
C PHE A 393 34.63 13.37 -6.80
N MET A 394 33.76 13.69 -5.85
CA MET A 394 32.56 14.51 -6.11
C MET A 394 32.92 15.99 -6.25
N LYS A 395 32.24 16.72 -7.15
CA LYS A 395 32.49 18.15 -7.37
C LYS A 395 32.05 18.97 -6.16
N GLN A 396 32.79 20.04 -5.86
CA GLN A 396 32.55 20.98 -4.74
C GLN A 396 31.17 21.67 -4.78
N GLN A 397 30.51 21.72 -5.93
CA GLN A 397 29.16 22.28 -6.12
C GLN A 397 28.22 21.19 -6.61
N GLN A 398 27.07 21.05 -5.95
CA GLN A 398 26.01 20.08 -6.26
C GLN A 398 24.64 20.76 -6.16
N VAL A 399 23.79 20.63 -7.17
CA VAL A 399 22.40 21.11 -7.10
C VAL A 399 21.53 20.10 -6.35
N LEU A 400 21.74 18.82 -6.64
CA LEU A 400 21.06 17.67 -6.07
C LEU A 400 22.10 16.64 -5.61
N LEU A 401 21.79 15.95 -4.52
CA LEU A 401 22.55 14.81 -4.01
C LEU A 401 21.85 13.50 -4.41
N PHE A 402 22.60 12.39 -4.42
CA PHE A 402 22.08 11.11 -4.89
C PHE A 402 22.52 9.96 -3.98
N MET A 403 21.58 9.08 -3.64
CA MET A 403 21.82 7.88 -2.84
C MET A 403 21.12 6.69 -3.49
N GLN A 404 21.88 5.64 -3.77
CA GLN A 404 21.38 4.34 -4.23
C GLN A 404 20.96 3.49 -3.03
N ASP A 405 19.87 2.73 -3.14
CA ASP A 405 19.37 1.95 -1.99
C ASP A 405 20.41 0.90 -1.52
N PRO A 406 20.91 1.00 -0.27
CA PRO A 406 21.89 0.06 0.27
C PRO A 406 21.39 -1.40 0.31
N THR A 407 20.08 -1.60 0.43
CA THR A 407 19.43 -2.92 0.38
C THR A 407 19.65 -3.58 -0.97
N HIS A 408 19.51 -2.80 -2.06
CA HIS A 408 19.74 -3.27 -3.44
C HIS A 408 21.24 -3.42 -3.76
N ILE A 409 22.13 -2.61 -3.17
CA ILE A 409 23.58 -2.83 -3.28
C ILE A 409 23.94 -4.21 -2.68
N LEU A 410 23.41 -4.52 -1.50
CA LEU A 410 23.66 -5.79 -0.80
C LEU A 410 23.09 -7.00 -1.56
N THR A 411 21.87 -6.93 -2.08
CA THR A 411 21.32 -8.03 -2.90
C THR A 411 22.04 -8.16 -4.24
N LYS A 412 22.51 -7.08 -4.88
CA LYS A 412 23.36 -7.18 -6.08
C LYS A 412 24.70 -7.86 -5.80
N LEU A 413 25.35 -7.59 -4.66
CA LEU A 413 26.55 -8.31 -4.24
C LEU A 413 26.26 -9.79 -3.97
N ARG A 414 25.19 -10.12 -3.23
CA ARG A 414 24.77 -11.52 -3.03
C ARG A 414 24.50 -12.22 -4.36
N ASN A 415 23.70 -11.64 -5.24
CA ASN A 415 23.34 -12.26 -6.51
C ASN A 415 24.57 -12.43 -7.44
N ARG A 416 25.57 -11.54 -7.33
CA ARG A 416 26.84 -11.68 -8.04
C ARG A 416 27.71 -12.83 -7.53
N LEU A 417 27.62 -13.20 -6.26
CA LEU A 417 28.21 -14.43 -5.71
C LEU A 417 27.45 -15.70 -6.15
N LEU A 418 26.14 -15.59 -6.40
CA LEU A 418 25.28 -16.71 -6.81
C LEU A 418 25.18 -16.91 -8.34
N SER A 419 25.74 -16.00 -9.15
CA SER A 419 25.66 -16.07 -10.62
C SER A 419 26.71 -17.02 -11.19
N SER A 420 26.25 -18.03 -11.94
CA SER A 420 27.08 -18.98 -12.70
C SER A 420 27.95 -18.32 -13.77
N VAL A 421 27.65 -17.08 -14.16
CA VAL A 421 28.38 -16.30 -15.15
C VAL A 421 29.57 -15.54 -14.53
N ALA A 422 29.56 -15.34 -13.21
CA ALA A 422 30.65 -14.71 -12.48
C ALA A 422 31.84 -15.67 -12.29
N ASN A 423 33.05 -15.12 -12.15
CA ASN A 423 34.26 -15.86 -11.78
C ASN A 423 35.09 -14.95 -10.88
N LEU A 424 34.50 -14.58 -9.74
CA LEU A 424 35.04 -13.58 -8.84
C LEU A 424 36.39 -14.04 -8.27
N ARG A 425 37.41 -13.17 -8.34
CA ARG A 425 38.76 -13.48 -7.85
C ARG A 425 39.40 -12.27 -7.18
N MET A 426 40.04 -12.51 -6.04
CA MET A 426 40.88 -11.54 -5.34
C MET A 426 42.26 -12.15 -5.12
N GLY A 427 43.28 -11.59 -5.78
CA GLY A 427 44.65 -12.08 -5.67
C GLY A 427 44.77 -13.55 -6.09
N ASN A 428 45.21 -14.39 -5.16
CA ASN A 428 45.38 -15.82 -5.38
C ASN A 428 44.11 -16.66 -5.15
N TYR A 429 43.01 -16.04 -4.67
CA TYR A 429 41.81 -16.73 -4.22
C TYR A 429 40.63 -16.53 -5.17
N SER A 430 39.87 -17.60 -5.42
CA SER A 430 38.49 -17.51 -5.87
C SER A 430 37.59 -17.01 -4.74
N ILE A 431 36.46 -16.43 -5.13
CA ILE A 431 35.31 -16.15 -4.28
C ILE A 431 34.21 -17.05 -4.81
N ASP A 432 33.72 -17.99 -3.99
CA ASP A 432 32.82 -19.04 -4.47
C ASP A 432 31.70 -19.36 -3.49
N ILE A 433 30.58 -19.84 -4.02
CA ILE A 433 29.41 -20.20 -3.20
C ILE A 433 29.59 -21.55 -2.49
N GLU A 434 30.44 -22.41 -3.06
CA GLU A 434 30.88 -23.70 -2.55
C GLU A 434 31.45 -23.61 -1.14
N ASP A 435 32.12 -22.51 -0.77
CA ASP A 435 32.59 -22.30 0.60
C ASP A 435 31.43 -22.26 1.61
N LEU A 436 30.32 -21.60 1.26
CA LEU A 436 29.11 -21.54 2.10
C LEU A 436 28.34 -22.86 2.07
N ILE A 437 28.26 -23.52 0.92
CA ILE A 437 27.64 -24.85 0.79
C ILE A 437 28.40 -25.87 1.65
N HIS A 438 29.74 -25.84 1.61
CA HIS A 438 30.58 -26.68 2.43
C HIS A 438 30.37 -26.42 3.93
N LEU A 439 30.23 -25.17 4.37
CA LEU A 439 29.86 -24.87 5.76
C LEU A 439 28.49 -25.45 6.13
N ILE A 440 27.47 -25.29 5.28
CA ILE A 440 26.11 -25.82 5.50
C ILE A 440 26.07 -27.37 5.59
N VAL A 441 27.00 -28.06 4.93
CA VAL A 441 27.07 -29.54 4.90
C VAL A 441 28.00 -30.10 6.00
N SER A 442 29.12 -29.43 6.28
CA SER A 442 30.17 -29.93 7.18
C SER A 442 30.04 -29.51 8.65
N LYS A 443 29.22 -28.49 8.95
CA LYS A 443 29.05 -27.92 10.29
C LYS A 443 27.61 -28.00 10.79
N SER A 444 27.43 -27.89 12.10
CA SER A 444 26.10 -27.81 12.69
C SER A 444 25.48 -26.44 12.42
N LYS A 445 24.17 -26.41 12.11
CA LYS A 445 23.41 -25.15 11.95
C LYS A 445 23.57 -24.20 13.14
N ILE A 446 23.82 -24.71 14.34
CA ILE A 446 24.05 -23.87 15.54
C ILE A 446 25.33 -23.02 15.41
N GLU A 447 26.36 -23.50 14.68
CA GLU A 447 27.63 -22.80 14.50
C GLU A 447 27.56 -21.63 13.50
N HIS A 448 26.65 -21.70 12.50
CA HIS A 448 26.63 -20.78 11.35
C HIS A 448 25.26 -20.16 11.03
N ASN A 449 24.16 -20.70 11.58
CA ASN A 449 22.75 -20.32 11.37
C ASN A 449 22.20 -20.33 9.92
N LEU A 450 23.06 -20.49 8.90
CA LEU A 450 22.67 -20.65 7.49
C LEU A 450 21.70 -21.81 7.24
N ILE A 451 20.88 -21.65 6.21
CA ILE A 451 20.02 -22.69 5.63
C ILE A 451 20.21 -22.76 4.10
N ARG A 452 19.85 -23.89 3.48
CA ARG A 452 20.04 -24.10 2.01
C ARG A 452 19.37 -23.02 1.14
N SER A 453 18.29 -22.38 1.58
CA SER A 453 17.66 -21.28 0.86
C SER A 453 18.44 -19.96 0.89
N ASP A 454 19.43 -19.81 1.77
CA ASP A 454 20.29 -18.62 1.78
C ASP A 454 21.16 -18.55 0.53
N VAL A 455 21.68 -19.70 0.10
CA VAL A 455 22.54 -19.86 -1.09
C VAL A 455 21.73 -20.16 -2.37
N ASN A 456 20.40 -20.01 -2.34
CA ASN A 456 19.54 -20.22 -3.50
C ASN A 456 19.48 -18.96 -4.39
N ALA A 457 19.84 -19.10 -5.67
CA ALA A 457 19.82 -18.03 -6.67
C ALA A 457 18.40 -17.60 -7.11
N LYS A 458 17.38 -18.46 -6.99
CA LYS A 458 16.02 -18.17 -7.49
C LYS A 458 15.40 -16.92 -6.85
N ASP A 459 15.59 -16.73 -5.54
CA ASP A 459 15.14 -15.51 -4.86
C ASP A 459 16.24 -14.44 -4.91
N ARG A 460 16.22 -13.64 -5.99
CA ARG A 460 17.12 -12.48 -6.20
C ARG A 460 16.86 -11.32 -5.22
N GLN A 461 15.75 -11.31 -4.48
CA GLN A 461 15.37 -10.23 -3.57
C GLN A 461 15.59 -10.56 -2.09
N ASN A 462 16.14 -11.74 -1.77
CA ASN A 462 16.36 -12.22 -0.40
C ASN A 462 17.41 -11.41 0.39
N PHE A 463 17.00 -10.25 0.91
CA PHE A 463 17.83 -9.44 1.82
C PHE A 463 18.16 -10.17 3.13
N SER A 464 17.27 -11.04 3.62
CA SER A 464 17.51 -11.80 4.86
C SER A 464 18.69 -12.77 4.73
N SER A 465 18.90 -13.35 3.56
CA SER A 465 20.10 -14.15 3.26
C SER A 465 21.37 -13.30 3.35
N CYS A 466 21.36 -12.07 2.80
CA CYS A 466 22.52 -11.16 2.86
C CYS A 466 23.03 -10.99 4.31
N LEU A 467 22.11 -10.76 5.26
CA LEU A 467 22.42 -10.65 6.69
C LEU A 467 22.99 -11.95 7.29
N ARG A 468 22.50 -13.11 6.86
CA ARG A 468 22.93 -14.42 7.38
C ARG A 468 24.31 -14.82 6.85
N ILE A 469 24.53 -14.71 5.53
CA ILE A 469 25.80 -15.11 4.89
C ILE A 469 26.98 -14.22 5.29
N SER A 470 26.75 -12.95 5.62
CA SER A 470 27.79 -12.04 6.10
C SER A 470 27.88 -11.92 7.62
N SER A 471 27.18 -12.77 8.38
CA SER A 471 27.18 -12.72 9.84
C SER A 471 28.54 -13.08 10.43
N GLU A 472 28.87 -12.53 11.60
CA GLU A 472 30.14 -12.76 12.30
C GLU A 472 30.45 -14.25 12.50
N LEU A 473 29.43 -15.07 12.79
CA LEU A 473 29.58 -16.52 12.92
C LEU A 473 30.13 -17.17 11.64
N VAL A 474 29.56 -16.82 10.49
CA VAL A 474 30.00 -17.33 9.18
C VAL A 474 31.38 -16.79 8.82
N LEU A 475 31.61 -15.48 9.01
CA LEU A 475 32.91 -14.86 8.76
C LEU A 475 34.03 -15.48 9.62
N ASN A 476 33.76 -15.77 10.89
CA ASN A 476 34.71 -16.43 11.79
C ASN A 476 35.01 -17.89 11.40
N LEU A 477 34.07 -18.59 10.75
CA LEU A 477 34.30 -19.93 10.21
C LEU A 477 35.08 -19.89 8.89
N LEU A 478 34.75 -18.97 7.99
CA LEU A 478 35.48 -18.78 6.73
C LEU A 478 36.92 -18.33 6.97
N ASN A 479 37.16 -17.41 7.92
CA ASN A 479 38.52 -16.96 8.23
C ASN A 479 39.41 -18.08 8.81
N LYS A 480 38.83 -19.15 9.38
CA LYS A 480 39.59 -20.34 9.82
C LYS A 480 39.95 -21.30 8.68
N ASN A 481 39.38 -21.13 7.49
CA ASN A 481 39.69 -21.92 6.30
C ASN A 481 40.59 -21.10 5.37
N ASP A 482 41.86 -21.47 5.26
CA ASP A 482 42.82 -20.73 4.43
C ASP A 482 42.51 -20.73 2.94
N ASN A 483 41.69 -21.67 2.44
CA ASN A 483 41.24 -21.66 1.05
C ASN A 483 40.09 -20.65 0.82
N ALA A 484 39.31 -20.33 1.84
CA ALA A 484 38.12 -19.48 1.74
C ALA A 484 38.39 -17.98 1.98
N LYS A 485 39.67 -17.54 2.01
CA LYS A 485 40.04 -16.15 2.30
C LYS A 485 39.43 -15.15 1.32
N GLY A 486 39.31 -15.52 0.03
CA GLY A 486 38.62 -14.70 -0.97
C GLY A 486 37.16 -14.45 -0.58
N THR A 487 36.40 -15.52 -0.36
CA THR A 487 34.99 -15.46 0.07
C THR A 487 34.81 -14.75 1.41
N TYR A 488 35.72 -14.93 2.38
CA TYR A 488 35.74 -14.18 3.63
C TYR A 488 35.84 -12.66 3.40
N VAL A 489 36.80 -12.19 2.60
CA VAL A 489 36.94 -10.75 2.31
C VAL A 489 35.72 -10.24 1.55
N TYR A 490 35.20 -11.01 0.60
CA TYR A 490 34.00 -10.64 -0.15
C TYR A 490 32.75 -10.46 0.75
N LEU A 491 32.48 -11.43 1.62
CA LEU A 491 31.35 -11.36 2.56
C LEU A 491 31.56 -10.31 3.66
N THR A 492 32.82 -9.99 3.97
CA THR A 492 33.14 -8.84 4.83
C THR A 492 32.72 -7.52 4.19
N LEU A 493 32.76 -7.37 2.85
CA LEU A 493 32.22 -6.18 2.18
C LEU A 493 30.71 -6.02 2.44
N LEU A 494 29.94 -7.11 2.39
CA LEU A 494 28.52 -7.09 2.71
C LEU A 494 28.31 -6.70 4.18
N ASN A 495 29.08 -7.28 5.11
CA ASN A 495 28.96 -6.95 6.52
C ASN A 495 29.25 -5.46 6.79
N LEU A 496 30.36 -4.94 6.27
CA LEU A 496 30.73 -3.52 6.41
C LEU A 496 29.66 -2.58 5.82
N LEU A 497 29.05 -2.93 4.68
CA LEU A 497 27.92 -2.17 4.12
C LEU A 497 26.67 -2.23 5.00
N ILE A 498 26.38 -3.37 5.65
CA ILE A 498 25.29 -3.50 6.63
C ILE A 498 25.55 -2.59 7.85
N HIS A 499 26.76 -2.63 8.42
CA HIS A 499 27.12 -1.74 9.54
C HIS A 499 27.09 -0.26 9.13
N GLY A 500 27.55 0.08 7.93
CA GLY A 500 27.57 1.45 7.43
C GLY A 500 26.20 2.05 7.10
N PHE A 501 25.32 1.29 6.45
CA PHE A 501 24.07 1.85 5.90
C PHE A 501 22.77 1.29 6.50
N ILE A 502 22.78 0.10 7.12
CA ILE A 502 21.56 -0.58 7.60
C ILE A 502 21.47 -0.54 9.14
N ASN A 503 22.59 -0.71 9.85
CA ASN A 503 22.62 -0.71 11.31
C ASN A 503 22.28 0.70 11.84
N LYS A 504 21.13 0.83 12.52
CA LYS A 504 20.63 2.11 13.07
C LYS A 504 21.36 2.60 14.32
N SER A 505 22.07 1.71 15.02
CA SER A 505 22.82 2.05 16.23
C SER A 505 24.19 2.68 15.94
N ALA A 506 24.73 2.48 14.73
CA ALA A 506 26.08 2.94 14.39
C ALA A 506 26.22 4.47 14.34
N THR A 507 27.34 4.99 14.87
CA THR A 507 27.66 6.43 14.86
C THR A 507 28.11 6.91 13.47
N ILE A 508 28.22 8.23 13.26
CA ILE A 508 28.62 8.78 11.96
C ILE A 508 30.08 8.41 11.63
N GLU A 509 30.94 8.37 12.64
CA GLU A 509 32.34 7.96 12.54
C GLU A 509 32.45 6.49 12.11
N GLU A 510 31.71 5.60 12.77
CA GLU A 510 31.64 4.17 12.42
C GLU A 510 31.12 3.97 11.00
N ARG A 511 30.09 4.72 10.58
CA ARG A 511 29.57 4.65 9.21
C ARG A 511 30.64 5.03 8.20
N LEU A 512 31.32 6.16 8.40
CA LEU A 512 32.41 6.60 7.53
C LEU A 512 33.50 5.54 7.43
N PHE A 513 33.94 4.99 8.57
CA PHE A 513 34.97 3.95 8.62
C PHE A 513 34.58 2.71 7.80
N HIS A 514 33.41 2.12 8.08
CA HIS A 514 32.98 0.89 7.39
C HIS A 514 32.75 1.12 5.89
N ILE A 515 32.10 2.22 5.51
CA ILE A 515 31.79 2.51 4.09
C ILE A 515 33.06 2.78 3.30
N TRP A 516 34.01 3.56 3.85
CA TRP A 516 35.24 3.87 3.12
C TRP A 516 36.24 2.71 3.09
N THR A 517 36.24 1.83 4.10
CA THR A 517 36.96 0.55 4.03
C THR A 517 36.48 -0.25 2.81
N VAL A 518 35.17 -0.36 2.59
CA VAL A 518 34.59 -1.01 1.40
C VAL A 518 35.00 -0.30 0.10
N VAL A 519 34.92 1.03 0.03
CA VAL A 519 35.38 1.80 -1.14
C VAL A 519 36.84 1.50 -1.46
N PHE A 520 37.73 1.49 -0.47
CA PHE A 520 39.15 1.25 -0.69
C PHE A 520 39.46 -0.19 -1.09
N ILE A 521 38.83 -1.20 -0.48
CA ILE A 521 38.97 -2.60 -0.94
C ILE A 521 38.49 -2.70 -2.39
N CYS A 522 37.33 -2.14 -2.74
CA CYS A 522 36.81 -2.14 -4.11
C CYS A 522 37.74 -1.41 -5.10
N ARG A 523 38.35 -0.28 -4.71
CA ARG A 523 39.33 0.46 -5.54
C ARG A 523 40.62 -0.32 -5.75
N LEU A 524 41.17 -0.93 -4.69
CA LEU A 524 42.38 -1.76 -4.76
C LEU A 524 42.12 -3.02 -5.61
N TRP A 525 40.98 -3.67 -5.43
CA TRP A 525 40.53 -4.83 -6.20
C TRP A 525 40.31 -4.49 -7.68
N PHE A 526 39.56 -3.42 -7.98
CA PHE A 526 39.40 -2.92 -9.34
C PHE A 526 40.75 -2.65 -10.01
N SER A 527 41.67 -1.99 -9.30
CA SER A 527 42.99 -1.64 -9.83
C SER A 527 43.86 -2.87 -10.08
N TRP A 528 43.83 -3.86 -9.19
CA TRP A 528 44.47 -5.16 -9.38
C TRP A 528 43.92 -5.89 -10.62
N VAL A 529 42.59 -5.91 -10.81
CA VAL A 529 41.96 -6.48 -12.01
C VAL A 529 42.39 -5.73 -13.30
N GLN A 530 42.63 -4.42 -13.24
CA GLN A 530 43.19 -3.70 -14.39
C GLN A 530 44.61 -4.15 -14.76
N PHE A 531 45.41 -4.60 -13.80
CA PHE A 531 46.79 -5.07 -14.04
C PHE A 531 46.96 -6.59 -14.15
N LEU A 532 45.91 -7.39 -13.92
CA LEU A 532 45.92 -8.83 -14.19
C LEU A 532 46.38 -9.18 -15.61
N ASP A 533 47.41 -10.00 -15.72
CA ASP A 533 47.83 -10.64 -16.97
C ASP A 533 46.96 -11.87 -17.25
N ILE A 534 46.00 -11.68 -18.15
CA ILE A 534 45.01 -12.69 -18.53
C ILE A 534 45.61 -13.84 -19.34
N ASN A 535 46.82 -13.69 -19.89
CA ASN A 535 47.47 -14.76 -20.65
C ASN A 535 47.85 -15.96 -19.76
N ASN A 536 48.15 -15.72 -18.47
CA ASN A 536 48.35 -16.80 -17.50
C ASN A 536 47.03 -17.47 -17.07
N ILE A 537 45.93 -16.72 -16.99
CA ILE A 537 44.61 -17.28 -16.65
C ILE A 537 44.09 -18.18 -17.79
N ARG A 538 44.30 -17.78 -19.05
CA ARG A 538 43.95 -18.61 -20.23
C ARG A 538 44.68 -19.95 -20.24
N LYS A 539 45.96 -20.00 -19.86
CA LYS A 539 46.72 -21.25 -19.82
C LYS A 539 46.18 -22.25 -18.80
N ASN A 540 45.72 -21.80 -17.64
CA ASN A 540 45.14 -22.70 -16.63
C ASN A 540 43.74 -23.21 -17.02
N ASN A 541 42.93 -22.43 -17.74
CA ASN A 541 41.60 -22.88 -18.17
C ASN A 541 41.63 -23.71 -19.46
N ASN A 542 42.56 -23.46 -20.39
CA ASN A 542 42.62 -24.14 -21.69
C ASN A 542 43.13 -25.59 -21.61
N ASN A 543 43.72 -26.03 -20.50
CA ASN A 543 44.09 -27.43 -20.31
C ASN A 543 42.90 -28.42 -20.37
N ASN A 544 41.65 -27.91 -20.27
CA ASN A 544 40.44 -28.73 -20.36
C ASN A 544 39.60 -28.53 -21.64
N ASN A 545 39.99 -27.65 -22.58
CA ASN A 545 39.28 -27.52 -23.86
C ASN A 545 40.16 -26.95 -24.99
N ASN A 546 40.55 -27.81 -25.92
CA ASN A 546 41.16 -27.42 -27.19
C ASN A 546 40.09 -26.86 -28.13
N ASN A 547 40.09 -25.55 -28.39
CA ASN A 547 39.70 -25.02 -29.70
C ASN A 547 40.29 -23.63 -29.96
N ASN A 548 40.91 -23.47 -31.13
CA ASN A 548 41.56 -22.23 -31.57
C ASN A 548 40.53 -21.26 -32.17
N ASN A 549 40.48 -20.03 -31.68
CA ASN A 549 39.89 -18.89 -32.40
C ASN A 549 40.52 -17.57 -31.92
N ASN A 550 41.50 -17.05 -32.69
CA ASN A 550 42.42 -16.01 -32.21
C ASN A 550 42.04 -14.55 -32.52
N ASN A 551 40.95 -14.29 -33.24
CA ASN A 551 40.71 -12.96 -33.82
C ASN A 551 39.88 -11.98 -32.96
N ASN A 552 39.34 -12.39 -31.81
CA ASN A 552 38.53 -11.54 -30.90
C ASN A 552 39.18 -11.30 -29.52
N SER A 553 40.50 -11.05 -29.48
CA SER A 553 41.30 -11.02 -28.24
C SER A 553 40.91 -9.90 -27.26
N SER A 554 40.75 -8.66 -27.71
CA SER A 554 40.50 -7.50 -26.83
C SER A 554 39.14 -7.51 -26.14
N GLN A 555 38.08 -7.91 -26.84
CA GLN A 555 36.71 -7.93 -26.29
C GLN A 555 36.51 -9.11 -25.32
N SER A 556 37.12 -10.26 -25.61
CA SER A 556 37.14 -11.40 -24.69
C SER A 556 37.96 -11.12 -23.42
N ILE A 557 39.06 -10.36 -23.50
CA ILE A 557 39.82 -9.87 -22.34
C ILE A 557 38.98 -8.93 -21.46
N LYS A 558 38.24 -7.98 -22.05
CA LYS A 558 37.30 -7.10 -21.30
C LYS A 558 36.22 -7.91 -20.57
N LYS A 559 35.56 -8.85 -21.27
CA LYS A 559 34.51 -9.72 -20.71
C LYS A 559 35.04 -10.58 -19.55
N LEU A 560 36.28 -11.06 -19.63
CA LEU A 560 36.91 -11.80 -18.53
C LEU A 560 37.17 -10.91 -17.31
N LYS A 561 37.68 -9.68 -17.48
CA LYS A 561 37.87 -8.72 -16.36
C LYS A 561 36.55 -8.36 -15.67
N GLN A 562 35.48 -8.18 -16.43
CA GLN A 562 34.13 -7.94 -15.90
C GLN A 562 33.66 -9.13 -15.04
N ARG A 563 33.90 -10.38 -15.46
CA ARG A 563 33.55 -11.58 -14.68
C ARG A 563 34.36 -11.74 -13.39
N THR A 564 35.59 -11.22 -13.33
CA THR A 564 36.45 -11.29 -12.12
C THR A 564 36.14 -10.27 -11.01
N PHE A 565 35.26 -9.30 -11.27
CA PHE A 565 34.93 -8.21 -10.36
C PHE A 565 33.41 -8.14 -10.09
N ILE A 566 33.01 -7.36 -9.08
CA ILE A 566 31.62 -6.94 -8.91
C ILE A 566 31.12 -6.18 -10.15
N THR A 567 29.80 -6.15 -10.37
CA THR A 567 29.26 -5.44 -11.54
C THR A 567 29.59 -3.95 -11.45
N LYS A 568 29.87 -3.34 -12.61
CA LYS A 568 30.26 -1.93 -12.71
C LYS A 568 29.18 -0.99 -12.12
N PRO A 569 27.85 -1.24 -12.30
CA PRO A 569 26.81 -0.51 -11.57
C PRO A 569 26.96 -0.58 -10.05
N THR A 570 27.16 -1.77 -9.47
CA THR A 570 27.29 -1.95 -8.01
C THR A 570 28.49 -1.18 -7.45
N PHE A 571 29.63 -1.19 -8.15
CA PHE A 571 30.80 -0.40 -7.78
C PHE A 571 30.51 1.11 -7.78
N TRP A 572 29.78 1.61 -8.80
CA TRP A 572 29.35 3.01 -8.83
C TRP A 572 28.39 3.38 -7.69
N CYS A 573 27.44 2.51 -7.32
CA CYS A 573 26.51 2.76 -6.22
C CYS A 573 27.26 2.91 -4.88
N ILE A 574 28.26 2.05 -4.62
CA ILE A 574 29.14 2.13 -3.44
C ILE A 574 29.90 3.47 -3.42
N GLU A 575 30.55 3.82 -4.53
CA GLU A 575 31.30 5.08 -4.68
C GLU A 575 30.40 6.31 -4.48
N ILE A 576 29.23 6.38 -5.14
CA ILE A 576 28.30 7.51 -5.04
C ILE A 576 27.81 7.69 -3.60
N ASN A 577 27.34 6.62 -2.95
CA ASN A 577 26.82 6.72 -1.58
C ASN A 577 27.88 7.19 -0.58
N ALA A 578 29.11 6.69 -0.70
CA ALA A 578 30.22 7.09 0.17
C ALA A 578 30.58 8.57 0.03
N HIS A 579 30.57 9.09 -1.20
CA HIS A 579 30.84 10.52 -1.45
C HIS A 579 29.67 11.40 -1.02
N THR A 580 28.44 11.00 -1.31
CA THR A 580 27.23 11.73 -0.88
C THR A 580 27.18 11.83 0.63
N LEU A 581 27.50 10.77 1.38
CA LEU A 581 27.54 10.80 2.84
C LEU A 581 28.51 11.87 3.37
N ILE A 582 29.77 11.90 2.90
CA ILE A 582 30.73 12.94 3.28
C ILE A 582 30.24 14.32 2.86
N PHE A 583 29.63 14.46 1.68
CA PHE A 583 29.08 15.74 1.22
C PHE A 583 28.00 16.25 2.18
N ILE A 584 27.09 15.38 2.63
CA ILE A 584 26.03 15.71 3.61
C ILE A 584 26.63 16.10 4.95
N ILE A 585 27.60 15.34 5.48
CA ILE A 585 28.29 15.65 6.74
C ILE A 585 28.95 17.03 6.66
N LEU A 586 29.65 17.35 5.57
CA LEU A 586 30.27 18.66 5.36
C LEU A 586 29.25 19.80 5.22
N LEU A 587 28.04 19.54 4.70
CA LEU A 587 26.95 20.52 4.69
C LEU A 587 26.39 20.76 6.10
N VAL A 588 26.28 19.73 6.94
CA VAL A 588 25.82 19.86 8.33
C VAL A 588 26.86 20.59 9.18
N ILE A 589 28.14 20.25 9.08
CA ILE A 589 29.26 20.98 9.73
C ILE A 589 29.22 22.47 9.36
N LYS A 590 28.97 22.78 8.08
CA LYS A 590 28.89 24.16 7.57
C LYS A 590 27.50 24.80 7.75
N LYS A 591 26.59 24.18 8.53
CA LYS A 591 25.22 24.62 8.86
C LYS A 591 24.35 24.96 7.64
N LYS A 592 24.61 24.30 6.49
CA LYS A 592 23.81 24.39 5.26
C LYS A 592 22.68 23.36 5.20
N LEU A 593 22.77 22.30 6.00
CA LEU A 593 21.72 21.34 6.27
C LEU A 593 21.53 21.21 7.78
N PRO A 594 20.30 20.90 8.25
CA PRO A 594 20.04 20.66 9.66
C PRO A 594 20.60 19.29 10.09
N ILE A 595 20.78 19.06 11.38
CA ILE A 595 21.53 17.89 11.89
C ILE A 595 20.82 16.56 11.62
N GLU A 596 19.49 16.62 11.48
CA GLU A 596 18.62 15.53 11.05
C GLU A 596 18.98 15.00 9.65
N ALA A 597 19.68 15.78 8.82
CA ALA A 597 20.22 15.31 7.54
C ALA A 597 21.28 14.21 7.70
N LEU A 598 21.84 13.99 8.89
CA LEU A 598 22.72 12.86 9.18
C LEU A 598 21.97 11.52 9.29
N ASN A 599 20.63 11.55 9.36
CA ASN A 599 19.81 10.34 9.35
C ASN A 599 19.74 9.74 7.93
N THR A 600 20.78 8.97 7.57
CA THR A 600 20.91 8.33 6.26
C THR A 600 19.78 7.34 5.93
N PHE A 601 18.99 6.91 6.91
CA PHE A 601 17.82 6.06 6.69
C PHE A 601 16.67 6.77 5.95
N TYR A 602 16.74 8.08 5.76
CA TYR A 602 15.81 8.84 4.91
C TYR A 602 16.25 8.94 3.44
N PHE A 603 17.44 8.44 3.08
CA PHE A 603 18.01 8.55 1.74
C PHE A 603 18.10 7.18 1.02
N ASN A 604 16.96 6.51 0.87
CA ASN A 604 16.82 5.23 0.16
C ASN A 604 15.38 5.07 -0.39
N SER A 605 15.19 4.14 -1.33
CA SER A 605 13.88 3.88 -1.94
C SER A 605 12.98 2.93 -1.14
N GLN A 606 13.39 2.42 0.04
CA GLN A 606 12.55 1.55 0.88
C GLN A 606 11.21 2.17 1.30
N ILE A 607 11.06 3.50 1.26
CA ILE A 607 9.76 4.16 1.47
C ILE A 607 8.77 3.90 0.33
N CYS A 608 9.25 3.67 -0.89
CA CYS A 608 8.44 3.25 -2.03
C CYS A 608 8.04 1.78 -1.90
N GLU A 609 8.99 0.85 -1.69
CA GLU A 609 8.66 -0.58 -1.52
C GLU A 609 7.76 -0.83 -0.29
N ASN A 610 7.95 -0.10 0.81
CA ASN A 610 7.00 -0.16 1.93
C ASN A 610 5.59 0.31 1.52
N THR A 611 5.47 1.33 0.67
CA THR A 611 4.19 1.80 0.12
C THR A 611 3.58 0.77 -0.84
N PHE A 612 4.39 0.13 -1.70
CA PHE A 612 3.94 -0.97 -2.55
C PHE A 612 3.46 -2.16 -1.72
N ARG A 613 4.21 -2.60 -0.70
CA ARG A 613 3.81 -3.66 0.22
C ARG A 613 2.50 -3.33 0.95
N ILE A 614 2.33 -2.11 1.45
CA ILE A 614 1.07 -1.67 2.07
C ILE A 614 -0.07 -1.74 1.03
N ALA A 615 0.13 -1.23 -0.18
CA ALA A 615 -0.86 -1.30 -1.25
C ALA A 615 -1.22 -2.75 -1.63
N ARG A 616 -0.25 -3.66 -1.72
CA ARG A 616 -0.48 -5.10 -1.95
C ARG A 616 -1.27 -5.74 -0.80
N SER A 617 -1.02 -5.33 0.45
CA SER A 617 -1.76 -5.82 1.63
C SER A 617 -3.18 -5.26 1.77
N MET A 618 -3.48 -4.11 1.16
CA MET A 618 -4.83 -3.53 1.10
C MET A 618 -5.70 -4.24 0.05
N ALA A 619 -5.96 -5.53 0.27
CA ALA A 619 -6.87 -6.33 -0.52
C ALA A 619 -8.30 -6.30 0.05
N GLY A 620 -9.28 -6.79 -0.73
CA GLY A 620 -10.68 -6.85 -0.31
C GLY A 620 -10.94 -7.90 0.77
N SER A 621 -12.02 -7.76 1.55
CA SER A 621 -12.36 -8.69 2.66
C SER A 621 -12.54 -10.17 2.25
N PHE A 622 -12.63 -10.47 0.96
CA PHE A 622 -12.72 -11.82 0.37
C PHE A 622 -11.71 -12.03 -0.77
N SER A 623 -10.62 -11.26 -0.82
CA SER A 623 -9.62 -11.33 -1.89
C SER A 623 -8.21 -11.41 -1.30
N SER A 624 -7.48 -12.46 -1.66
CA SER A 624 -6.05 -12.61 -1.44
C SER A 624 -5.19 -11.92 -2.52
N ILE A 625 -5.82 -11.31 -3.55
CA ILE A 625 -5.09 -10.76 -4.70
C ILE A 625 -4.27 -9.55 -4.28
N THR A 626 -2.96 -9.77 -4.20
CA THR A 626 -1.92 -8.77 -3.96
C THR A 626 -1.73 -7.82 -5.14
N ASN A 627 -1.98 -8.31 -6.36
CA ASN A 627 -1.84 -7.57 -7.60
C ASN A 627 -2.87 -6.43 -7.74
N PHE A 628 -2.50 -5.39 -8.49
CA PHE A 628 -3.34 -4.22 -8.76
C PHE A 628 -3.12 -3.69 -10.18
N SER A 629 -4.17 -3.12 -10.77
CA SER A 629 -4.07 -2.22 -11.93
C SER A 629 -3.57 -0.84 -11.49
N VAL A 630 -3.20 0.02 -12.45
CA VAL A 630 -2.80 1.41 -12.17
C VAL A 630 -3.89 2.17 -11.41
N LYS A 631 -5.15 2.06 -11.84
CA LYS A 631 -6.30 2.71 -11.19
C LYS A 631 -6.59 2.14 -9.79
N SER A 632 -6.45 0.82 -9.60
CA SER A 632 -6.59 0.19 -8.28
C SER A 632 -5.51 0.68 -7.31
N PHE A 633 -4.26 0.80 -7.77
CA PHE A 633 -3.16 1.33 -6.98
C PHE A 633 -3.40 2.77 -6.53
N LEU A 634 -3.79 3.67 -7.45
CA LEU A 634 -4.09 5.07 -7.13
C LEU A 634 -5.16 5.19 -6.02
N LYS A 635 -6.24 4.40 -6.08
CA LYS A 635 -7.26 4.34 -5.02
C LYS A 635 -6.72 3.80 -3.68
N ARG A 636 -5.76 2.88 -3.69
CA ARG A 636 -5.08 2.42 -2.46
C ARG A 636 -4.17 3.53 -1.91
N CYS A 637 -3.50 4.31 -2.78
CA CYS A 637 -2.71 5.48 -2.40
C CYS A 637 -3.52 6.61 -1.73
N GLU A 638 -4.79 6.81 -2.10
CA GLU A 638 -5.70 7.74 -1.39
C GLU A 638 -5.87 7.32 0.08
N LYS A 639 -6.17 6.03 0.33
CA LYS A 639 -6.29 5.45 1.68
C LYS A 639 -4.97 5.52 2.47
N ILE A 640 -3.83 5.25 1.81
CA ILE A 640 -2.50 5.37 2.43
C ILE A 640 -2.20 6.84 2.80
N SER A 641 -2.58 7.80 1.96
CA SER A 641 -2.42 9.23 2.24
C SER A 641 -3.21 9.67 3.47
N ILE A 642 -4.46 9.19 3.62
CA ILE A 642 -5.29 9.43 4.81
C ILE A 642 -4.64 8.83 6.06
N MET A 643 -4.21 7.56 6.01
CA MET A 643 -3.51 6.91 7.11
C MET A 643 -2.25 7.68 7.52
N ASN A 644 -1.47 8.17 6.56
CA ASN A 644 -0.27 8.96 6.84
C ASN A 644 -0.61 10.34 7.43
N SER A 645 -1.67 11.01 6.96
CA SER A 645 -2.15 12.28 7.54
C SER A 645 -2.58 12.13 9.01
N ILE A 646 -3.36 11.08 9.32
CA ILE A 646 -3.79 10.81 10.70
C ILE A 646 -2.57 10.47 11.58
N LYS A 647 -1.62 9.65 11.09
CA LYS A 647 -0.36 9.37 11.80
C LYS A 647 0.46 10.62 12.08
N GLY A 648 0.64 11.50 11.09
CA GLY A 648 1.43 12.73 11.22
C GLY A 648 0.82 13.76 12.16
N ARG A 649 -0.50 13.72 12.37
CA ARG A 649 -1.20 14.56 13.35
C ARG A 649 -1.25 13.95 14.75
N GLY A 650 -0.88 12.67 14.93
CA GLY A 650 -0.89 11.98 16.22
C GLY A 650 -0.12 12.72 17.32
N ASP A 651 1.09 13.20 17.02
CA ASP A 651 1.93 13.97 17.96
C ASP A 651 1.33 15.35 18.30
N GLN A 652 0.47 15.90 17.43
CA GLN A 652 -0.23 17.18 17.63
C GLN A 652 -1.58 17.01 18.34
N MET A 653 -2.12 15.79 18.42
CA MET A 653 -3.42 15.49 19.03
C MET A 653 -3.37 15.25 20.55
N GLY A 654 -2.18 15.27 21.16
CA GLY A 654 -2.02 15.17 22.61
C GLY A 654 -2.69 13.93 23.21
N GLU A 655 -3.69 14.16 24.08
CA GLU A 655 -4.48 13.11 24.72
C GLU A 655 -5.31 12.25 23.75
N TYR A 656 -5.45 12.63 22.47
CA TYR A 656 -6.27 11.90 21.47
C TYR A 656 -5.44 11.15 20.42
N SER A 657 -4.16 10.88 20.69
CA SER A 657 -3.27 10.18 19.77
C SER A 657 -3.67 8.70 19.53
N PHE A 658 -3.64 8.28 18.25
CA PHE A 658 -3.91 6.91 17.84
C PHE A 658 -2.68 6.01 18.00
N GLN A 659 -2.83 4.90 18.74
CA GLN A 659 -1.82 3.85 18.77
C GLN A 659 -1.93 2.95 17.53
N PHE A 660 -0.89 2.94 16.70
CA PHE A 660 -0.79 2.04 15.55
C PHE A 660 0.02 0.79 15.91
N PRO A 661 -0.33 -0.39 15.38
CA PRO A 661 0.46 -1.60 15.59
C PRO A 661 1.89 -1.41 15.06
N GLU A 662 2.87 -1.54 15.94
CA GLU A 662 4.28 -1.55 15.55
C GLU A 662 4.72 -2.97 15.25
N HIS A 663 5.38 -3.16 14.10
CA HIS A 663 5.97 -4.43 13.77
C HIS A 663 7.07 -4.75 14.78
N HIS A 664 7.01 -5.91 15.43
CA HIS A 664 7.95 -6.43 16.45
C HIS A 664 9.44 -6.49 16.07
N LYS A 665 9.83 -6.02 14.87
CA LYS A 665 11.22 -5.87 14.39
C LYS A 665 11.70 -4.41 14.39
N ASN A 666 10.78 -3.45 14.54
CA ASN A 666 11.07 -2.03 14.73
C ASN A 666 11.05 -1.71 16.24
N ASN A 667 12.11 -2.06 16.97
CA ASN A 667 12.21 -1.66 18.37
C ASN A 667 12.25 -0.13 18.47
N LYS A 668 11.26 0.47 19.14
CA LYS A 668 11.19 1.91 19.46
C LYS A 668 12.49 2.45 20.06
N GLU A 669 13.15 1.65 20.90
CA GLU A 669 14.40 1.99 21.56
C GLU A 669 15.52 2.34 20.57
N ILE A 670 15.59 1.66 19.42
CA ILE A 670 16.66 1.85 18.42
C ILE A 670 16.50 3.21 17.69
N LEU A 671 15.26 3.65 17.44
CA LEU A 671 14.99 4.97 16.85
C LEU A 671 15.38 6.09 17.82
N ASN A 672 15.01 5.97 19.10
CA ASN A 672 15.36 6.95 20.13
C ASN A 672 16.88 7.00 20.41
N TYR A 673 17.57 5.87 20.34
CA TYR A 673 19.03 5.81 20.52
C TYR A 673 19.78 6.51 19.38
N SER A 674 19.37 6.24 18.13
CA SER A 674 19.95 6.88 16.94
C SER A 674 19.79 8.41 16.98
N PHE A 675 18.62 8.92 17.40
CA PHE A 675 18.40 10.36 17.51
C PHE A 675 19.19 11.04 18.64
N LYS A 676 19.37 10.39 19.80
CA LYS A 676 20.20 10.94 20.87
C LYS A 676 21.67 11.09 20.45
N ASN A 677 22.19 10.14 19.67
CA ASN A 677 23.56 10.21 19.15
C ASN A 677 23.74 11.30 18.07
N ILE A 678 22.66 11.68 17.35
CA ILE A 678 22.70 12.74 16.34
C ILE A 678 22.67 14.16 16.96
N GLN A 679 22.26 14.33 18.22
CA GLN A 679 22.03 15.67 18.81
C GLN A 679 23.27 16.56 18.96
N GLN A 680 24.49 16.02 18.90
CA GLN A 680 25.74 16.80 18.87
C GLN A 680 26.75 16.19 17.88
N LEU A 681 26.89 16.81 16.71
CA LEU A 681 27.93 16.46 15.75
C LEU A 681 29.27 17.10 16.17
N ASN A 682 30.13 16.33 16.82
CA ASN A 682 31.48 16.74 17.23
C ASN A 682 32.59 16.27 16.27
N ILE A 683 32.27 15.99 15.00
CA ILE A 683 33.25 15.57 13.99
C ILE A 683 33.83 16.78 13.23
N THR A 684 35.14 16.85 13.08
CA THR A 684 35.83 17.87 12.29
C THR A 684 36.34 17.33 10.94
N GLU A 685 36.79 18.22 10.04
CA GLU A 685 37.46 17.81 8.80
C GLU A 685 38.73 16.96 9.08
N HIS A 686 39.41 17.18 10.22
CA HIS A 686 40.57 16.39 10.64
C HIS A 686 40.18 14.99 11.12
N ASP A 687 39.06 14.85 11.85
CA ASP A 687 38.57 13.54 12.30
C ASP A 687 38.11 12.69 11.12
N ILE A 688 37.44 13.30 10.13
CA ILE A 688 37.09 12.64 8.86
C ILE A 688 38.37 12.13 8.19
N GLU A 689 39.41 12.95 8.04
CA GLU A 689 40.67 12.54 7.43
C GLU A 689 41.33 11.37 8.19
N LYS A 690 41.36 11.41 9.52
CA LYS A 690 41.88 10.32 10.35
C LYS A 690 41.11 9.02 10.13
N ILE A 691 39.78 9.06 10.15
CA ILE A 691 38.91 7.91 9.90
C ILE A 691 39.16 7.32 8.50
N ILE A 692 39.33 8.18 7.50
CA ILE A 692 39.58 7.77 6.11
C ILE A 692 40.95 7.11 5.94
N ASN A 693 41.98 7.62 6.62
CA ASN A 693 43.30 6.99 6.63
C ASN A 693 43.27 5.62 7.32
N CYS A 694 42.64 5.49 8.49
CA CYS A 694 42.45 4.19 9.15
C CYS A 694 41.64 3.21 8.29
N ALA A 695 40.58 3.67 7.61
CA ALA A 695 39.81 2.85 6.68
C ALA A 695 40.64 2.36 5.48
N PHE A 696 41.61 3.17 5.02
CA PHE A 696 42.55 2.77 3.97
C PHE A 696 43.58 1.73 4.48
N GLU A 697 44.09 1.90 5.70
CA GLU A 697 44.98 0.93 6.37
C GLU A 697 44.29 -0.43 6.56
N THR A 698 43.05 -0.45 7.07
CA THR A 698 42.25 -1.68 7.17
C THR A 698 41.96 -2.30 5.79
N ALA A 699 41.71 -1.48 4.75
CA ALA A 699 41.56 -1.99 3.39
C ALA A 699 42.85 -2.62 2.83
N GLN A 700 44.02 -2.08 3.19
CA GLN A 700 45.33 -2.66 2.87
C GLN A 700 45.52 -4.03 3.53
N GLU A 701 45.11 -4.21 4.78
CA GLU A 701 45.14 -5.51 5.48
C GLU A 701 44.33 -6.56 4.71
N TYR A 702 43.08 -6.26 4.37
CA TYR A 702 42.22 -7.19 3.63
C TYR A 702 42.79 -7.58 2.26
N VAL A 703 43.31 -6.65 1.46
CA VAL A 703 43.93 -7.01 0.16
C VAL A 703 45.27 -7.74 0.32
N SER A 704 45.91 -7.61 1.48
CA SER A 704 47.11 -8.39 1.82
C SER A 704 46.76 -9.83 2.21
N MET A 705 45.64 -10.07 2.91
CA MET A 705 45.16 -11.43 3.23
C MET A 705 44.94 -12.28 1.97
N VAL A 706 44.56 -11.64 0.86
CA VAL A 706 44.31 -12.31 -0.43
C VAL A 706 45.52 -12.27 -1.40
N ASN A 707 46.67 -11.78 -0.96
CA ASN A 707 47.93 -11.70 -1.74
C ASN A 707 47.90 -10.75 -2.98
N MET A 708 47.14 -9.66 -2.95
CA MET A 708 47.15 -8.65 -4.03
C MET A 708 48.30 -7.63 -3.91
N THR A 709 48.92 -7.53 -2.73
CA THR A 709 49.85 -6.47 -2.33
C THR A 709 51.09 -6.33 -3.21
N SER A 710 51.67 -7.44 -3.71
CA SER A 710 52.88 -7.41 -4.56
C SER A 710 52.63 -6.62 -5.85
N LEU A 711 51.66 -7.05 -6.67
CA LEU A 711 51.32 -6.39 -7.93
C LEU A 711 50.91 -4.93 -7.74
N LEU A 712 50.21 -4.60 -6.65
CA LEU A 712 49.80 -3.22 -6.34
C LEU A 712 51.00 -2.32 -5.96
N LYS A 713 52.01 -2.87 -5.28
CA LYS A 713 53.28 -2.18 -4.99
C LYS A 713 54.14 -2.03 -6.25
N ASP A 714 54.28 -3.09 -7.05
CA ASP A 714 55.03 -3.07 -8.32
C ASP A 714 54.48 -2.05 -9.33
N LYS A 715 53.17 -1.82 -9.31
CA LYS A 715 52.50 -0.79 -10.14
C LYS A 715 52.40 0.58 -9.46
N ASN A 716 53.00 0.75 -8.28
CA ASN A 716 53.08 2.01 -7.54
C ASN A 716 51.68 2.64 -7.29
N ILE A 717 50.72 1.80 -6.87
CA ILE A 717 49.33 2.19 -6.55
C ILE A 717 48.86 1.68 -5.17
N TYR A 718 49.80 1.25 -4.32
CA TYR A 718 49.50 0.77 -2.97
C TYR A 718 49.36 1.89 -1.94
N SER A 719 49.66 3.16 -2.28
CA SER A 719 49.40 4.32 -1.40
C SER A 719 48.14 5.09 -1.81
N LEU A 720 47.46 5.70 -0.83
CA LEU A 720 46.19 6.40 -1.03
C LEU A 720 46.22 7.48 -2.13
N PRO A 721 47.23 8.37 -2.22
CA PRO A 721 47.27 9.38 -3.28
C PRO A 721 47.49 8.78 -4.68
N GLN A 722 48.31 7.73 -4.78
CA GLN A 722 48.61 7.07 -6.05
C GLN A 722 47.43 6.24 -6.55
N LEU A 723 46.80 5.46 -5.67
CA LEU A 723 45.56 4.73 -5.96
C LEU A 723 44.49 5.70 -6.45
N SER A 724 44.28 6.80 -5.73
CA SER A 724 43.24 7.77 -6.07
C SER A 724 43.52 8.45 -7.41
N LYS A 725 44.78 8.80 -7.71
CA LYS A 725 45.21 9.31 -9.02
C LYS A 725 44.97 8.29 -10.15
N PHE A 726 45.31 7.02 -9.92
CA PHE A 726 45.11 5.94 -10.89
C PHE A 726 43.62 5.69 -11.17
N VAL A 727 42.81 5.46 -10.12
CA VAL A 727 41.37 5.22 -10.23
C VAL A 727 40.69 6.39 -10.92
N LYS A 728 40.97 7.64 -10.50
CA LYS A 728 40.42 8.84 -11.13
C LYS A 728 40.77 8.93 -12.62
N ALA A 729 41.99 8.56 -13.02
CA ALA A 729 42.40 8.56 -14.43
C ALA A 729 41.69 7.46 -15.25
N VAL A 730 41.58 6.23 -14.73
CA VAL A 730 40.89 5.12 -15.42
C VAL A 730 39.40 5.41 -15.57
N LEU A 731 38.74 5.83 -14.49
CA LEU A 731 37.31 6.16 -14.50
C LEU A 731 36.99 7.38 -15.37
N SER A 732 37.90 8.36 -15.46
CA SER A 732 37.75 9.51 -16.36
C SER A 732 37.95 9.15 -17.85
N LYS A 733 38.79 8.16 -18.18
CA LYS A 733 38.92 7.67 -19.57
C LYS A 733 37.63 7.00 -20.06
N SER A 734 36.88 6.35 -19.17
CA SER A 734 35.53 5.84 -19.47
C SER A 734 34.47 6.93 -19.69
N CYS A 735 34.86 8.21 -19.70
CA CYS A 735 34.00 9.38 -19.91
C CYS A 735 34.44 10.22 -21.13
N SER A 736 35.43 9.76 -21.91
CA SER A 736 35.95 10.49 -23.08
C SER A 736 35.28 10.11 -24.41
N THR A 737 34.57 8.97 -24.47
CA THR A 737 33.48 8.83 -25.44
C THR A 737 32.41 9.85 -25.07
N ILE A 738 32.11 10.74 -26.00
CA ILE A 738 30.93 11.58 -25.92
C ILE A 738 29.75 10.60 -25.85
N VAL A 739 28.88 10.75 -24.85
CA VAL A 739 27.59 10.06 -24.84
C VAL A 739 26.75 10.77 -25.91
N ASP A 740 26.91 10.32 -27.15
CA ASP A 740 26.03 10.70 -28.23
C ASP A 740 24.69 10.00 -27.99
N TYR A 741 23.60 10.75 -28.10
CA TYR A 741 22.25 10.25 -27.83
C TYR A 741 21.60 9.63 -29.09
N SER A 742 22.40 9.37 -30.13
CA SER A 742 21.99 8.76 -31.39
C SER A 742 22.48 7.31 -31.59
N GLU A 743 23.39 6.83 -30.73
CA GLU A 743 23.89 5.44 -30.78
C GLU A 743 23.61 4.72 -29.46
N ASP A 744 22.95 3.56 -29.57
CA ASP A 744 22.77 2.62 -28.46
C ASP A 744 24.14 2.12 -27.99
N ASP A 745 24.67 2.70 -26.91
CA ASP A 745 25.88 2.19 -26.25
C ASP A 745 25.56 0.89 -25.50
N ASP A 746 25.52 -0.21 -26.26
CA ASP A 746 25.34 -1.59 -25.81
C ASP A 746 26.37 -2.03 -24.75
N SER A 747 27.37 -1.21 -24.41
CA SER A 747 28.32 -1.49 -23.32
C SER A 747 27.80 -1.20 -21.91
N ASP A 748 26.64 -0.51 -21.77
CA ASP A 748 25.92 -0.35 -20.50
C ASP A 748 24.63 -1.22 -20.43
N LYS A 749 24.32 -2.03 -21.48
CA LYS A 749 23.38 -3.17 -21.39
C LYS A 749 24.05 -4.37 -20.71
N ASP A 750 24.44 -4.20 -19.43
CA ASP A 750 24.58 -5.34 -18.52
C ASP A 750 23.16 -5.91 -18.38
N SER A 751 22.84 -6.96 -19.13
CA SER A 751 21.56 -7.65 -19.03
C SER A 751 21.43 -8.25 -17.63
N ASP A 752 20.46 -7.76 -16.85
CA ASP A 752 19.98 -8.50 -15.66
C ASP A 752 19.28 -9.81 -16.11
N ASP A 753 18.99 -9.93 -17.41
CA ASP A 753 18.80 -11.17 -18.18
C ASP A 753 20.14 -11.92 -18.32
N ASP A 754 20.61 -12.51 -17.21
CA ASP A 754 21.44 -13.71 -17.27
C ASP A 754 20.53 -14.84 -17.79
N GLU A 755 20.90 -15.50 -18.90
CA GLU A 755 20.17 -16.60 -19.53
C GLU A 755 19.97 -17.80 -18.57
N PHE A 756 18.92 -17.73 -17.76
CA PHE A 756 18.10 -18.89 -17.45
C PHE A 756 16.87 -18.78 -18.34
N GLU A 757 16.44 -19.89 -18.89
CA GLU A 757 15.20 -19.96 -19.67
C GLU A 757 14.09 -19.29 -18.84
N ASP A 758 13.34 -18.38 -19.48
CA ASP A 758 11.95 -18.15 -19.12
C ASP A 758 11.23 -19.48 -19.38
N ASP A 759 11.43 -20.45 -18.47
CA ASP A 759 10.35 -21.32 -18.05
C ASP A 759 9.21 -20.34 -17.78
N GLU A 760 8.24 -20.33 -18.69
CA GLU A 760 6.99 -19.65 -18.46
C GLU A 760 6.52 -20.14 -17.09
N ASP A 761 6.57 -19.26 -16.08
CA ASP A 761 5.72 -19.42 -14.92
C ASP A 761 4.31 -19.39 -15.52
N ILE A 762 3.80 -20.60 -15.84
CA ILE A 762 2.41 -20.88 -16.14
C ILE A 762 1.69 -20.64 -14.81
N PHE A 763 1.57 -19.36 -14.48
CA PHE A 763 0.53 -18.86 -13.60
C PHE A 763 -0.75 -19.25 -14.30
N ASP A 764 -1.44 -20.24 -13.75
CA ASP A 764 -2.79 -20.60 -14.17
C ASP A 764 -3.63 -19.31 -14.22
N ASP A 765 -3.95 -18.87 -15.43
CA ASP A 765 -4.71 -17.64 -15.75
C ASP A 765 -6.20 -17.77 -15.31
N ASP A 766 -6.50 -18.78 -14.50
CA ASP A 766 -7.80 -19.24 -14.00
C ASP A 766 -8.10 -18.76 -12.56
N ASP A 767 -7.17 -18.07 -11.89
CA ASP A 767 -7.42 -17.40 -10.60
C ASP A 767 -8.32 -16.16 -10.81
N GLN A 768 -9.62 -16.45 -10.84
CA GLN A 768 -10.74 -15.57 -11.17
C GLN A 768 -10.66 -14.23 -10.44
N ILE A 769 -11.01 -13.15 -11.13
CA ILE A 769 -11.10 -11.81 -10.55
C ILE A 769 -12.31 -11.69 -9.59
N PRO A 770 -12.12 -11.54 -8.26
CA PRO A 770 -13.13 -10.96 -7.40
C PRO A 770 -13.18 -9.45 -7.65
N ASN A 771 -14.29 -8.96 -8.19
CA ASN A 771 -14.51 -7.53 -8.34
C ASN A 771 -14.85 -6.91 -6.98
N ILE A 772 -14.15 -5.85 -6.57
CA ILE A 772 -14.71 -4.84 -5.65
C ILE A 772 -14.61 -3.47 -6.31
N ILE A 773 -15.69 -3.11 -7.02
CA ILE A 773 -16.08 -1.72 -7.25
C ILE A 773 -17.33 -1.53 -6.41
N ASP A 774 -17.19 -0.80 -5.29
CA ASP A 774 -18.30 -0.38 -4.44
C ASP A 774 -19.11 0.76 -5.12
N GLU A 775 -19.81 0.41 -6.19
CA GLU A 775 -20.95 1.18 -6.72
C GLU A 775 -22.13 0.22 -6.91
N TYR A 776 -22.78 -0.13 -5.79
CA TYR A 776 -24.08 -0.79 -5.79
C TYR A 776 -25.17 0.26 -5.55
N ASP A 777 -25.93 0.53 -6.59
CA ASP A 777 -27.22 1.22 -6.53
C ASP A 777 -28.29 0.12 -6.47
N ASP A 778 -28.55 -0.39 -5.26
CA ASP A 778 -29.46 -1.53 -5.07
C ASP A 778 -30.92 -1.06 -5.04
N ASN A 779 -31.62 -1.25 -6.15
CA ASN A 779 -33.07 -1.44 -6.16
C ASN A 779 -33.46 -2.52 -7.19
N GLU A 780 -34.41 -3.35 -6.77
CA GLU A 780 -35.05 -4.45 -7.51
C GLU A 780 -34.16 -5.66 -7.86
N GLY A 781 -34.77 -6.85 -7.92
CA GLY A 781 -34.01 -8.09 -8.03
C GLY A 781 -34.80 -9.31 -8.50
N ASN A 782 -34.09 -10.45 -8.43
CA ASN A 782 -34.52 -11.82 -8.67
C ASN A 782 -34.82 -12.31 -10.10
N ILE A 783 -34.60 -13.64 -10.22
CA ILE A 783 -35.00 -14.63 -11.24
C ILE A 783 -34.16 -14.76 -12.53
N ILE A 784 -33.99 -16.04 -12.90
CA ILE A 784 -33.50 -16.66 -14.14
C ILE A 784 -31.97 -16.81 -14.29
N SER A 785 -31.48 -17.90 -13.70
CA SER A 785 -30.31 -18.64 -14.15
C SER A 785 -30.63 -19.52 -15.37
N ASN A 786 -29.57 -20.10 -15.97
CA ASN A 786 -29.59 -21.22 -16.94
C ASN A 786 -30.01 -20.91 -18.39
N SER A 787 -29.18 -20.17 -19.12
CA SER A 787 -28.64 -20.55 -20.46
C SER A 787 -27.90 -19.35 -21.05
N LEU A 788 -26.64 -19.53 -21.49
CA LEU A 788 -25.87 -18.65 -22.42
C LEU A 788 -24.38 -19.06 -22.46
N SER A 789 -24.09 -20.29 -22.85
CA SER A 789 -22.77 -20.63 -23.43
C SER A 789 -22.76 -20.29 -24.92
N ASN A 790 -21.63 -19.76 -25.41
CA ASN A 790 -21.32 -19.43 -26.82
C ASN A 790 -21.80 -18.06 -27.34
N ILE A 791 -21.05 -16.99 -27.04
CA ILE A 791 -21.01 -15.75 -27.86
C ILE A 791 -19.54 -15.36 -28.08
N SER A 792 -19.16 -15.17 -29.34
CA SER A 792 -17.84 -14.66 -29.74
C SER A 792 -17.81 -13.13 -29.77
N GLN A 793 -16.73 -12.52 -29.26
CA GLN A 793 -16.60 -11.07 -29.00
C GLN A 793 -16.64 -10.14 -30.24
N GLN A 794 -16.72 -10.66 -31.47
CA GLN A 794 -16.73 -9.84 -32.69
C GLN A 794 -18.10 -9.25 -33.06
N ASN A 795 -19.16 -9.63 -32.34
CA ASN A 795 -20.49 -9.05 -32.52
C ASN A 795 -20.91 -8.28 -31.26
N PHE A 796 -21.51 -7.09 -31.40
CA PHE A 796 -22.11 -6.32 -30.29
C PHE A 796 -23.27 -7.04 -29.54
N LYS A 797 -23.56 -8.30 -29.87
CA LYS A 797 -24.57 -9.15 -29.22
C LYS A 797 -24.25 -9.33 -27.73
N GLY A 798 -25.04 -8.68 -26.88
CA GLY A 798 -24.94 -8.77 -25.41
C GLY A 798 -24.38 -7.53 -24.72
N CYS A 799 -23.93 -6.49 -25.45
CA CYS A 799 -23.58 -5.21 -24.85
C CYS A 799 -24.80 -4.31 -24.67
N ARG A 800 -24.94 -3.66 -23.50
CA ARG A 800 -25.92 -2.59 -23.31
C ARG A 800 -25.57 -1.36 -24.14
N ILE A 801 -26.49 -1.03 -25.04
CA ILE A 801 -26.42 0.13 -25.93
C ILE A 801 -27.74 0.88 -25.78
N TYR A 802 -27.67 2.19 -25.54
CA TYR A 802 -28.81 3.03 -25.17
C TYR A 802 -29.21 3.95 -26.32
N ASP A 803 -30.51 4.13 -26.54
CA ASP A 803 -31.05 5.11 -27.50
C ASP A 803 -31.02 6.54 -26.97
N ARG A 804 -31.18 6.69 -25.66
CA ARG A 804 -31.23 7.97 -24.95
C ARG A 804 -30.54 7.81 -23.59
N ILE A 805 -29.94 8.89 -23.11
CA ILE A 805 -29.28 8.95 -21.80
C ILE A 805 -29.68 10.25 -21.09
N ASN A 806 -29.60 10.27 -19.77
CA ASN A 806 -29.70 11.50 -18.99
C ASN A 806 -28.57 12.49 -19.44
N PRO A 807 -28.89 13.73 -19.87
CA PRO A 807 -27.90 14.72 -20.28
C PRO A 807 -26.78 14.96 -19.26
N GLN A 808 -27.07 14.83 -17.96
CA GLN A 808 -26.08 14.98 -16.88
C GLN A 808 -25.01 13.89 -16.89
N GLN A 809 -25.33 12.70 -17.42
CA GLN A 809 -24.42 11.55 -17.48
C GLN A 809 -23.72 11.39 -18.85
N MET A 810 -24.04 12.23 -19.84
CA MET A 810 -23.59 12.07 -21.23
C MET A 810 -22.07 11.90 -21.38
N LYS A 811 -21.27 12.56 -20.54
CA LYS A 811 -19.79 12.45 -20.51
C LYS A 811 -19.27 11.03 -20.21
N LYS A 812 -20.08 10.16 -19.59
CA LYS A 812 -19.72 8.76 -19.30
C LYS A 812 -19.93 7.82 -20.49
N TYR A 813 -20.44 8.31 -21.61
CA TYR A 813 -20.83 7.50 -22.77
C TYR A 813 -20.18 8.01 -24.05
N PHE A 814 -19.90 7.10 -24.98
CA PHE A 814 -19.60 7.44 -26.36
C PHE A 814 -20.88 7.46 -27.19
N ARG A 815 -20.97 8.40 -28.12
CA ARG A 815 -21.96 8.39 -29.20
C ARG A 815 -21.39 7.56 -30.36
N ILE A 816 -22.13 6.54 -30.80
CA ILE A 816 -21.76 5.65 -31.89
C ILE A 816 -22.93 5.56 -32.89
N ASN A 817 -22.62 5.32 -34.17
CA ASN A 817 -23.63 5.09 -35.20
C ASN A 817 -23.67 3.59 -35.50
N ILE A 818 -24.84 2.97 -35.36
CA ILE A 818 -25.09 1.56 -35.71
C ILE A 818 -26.30 1.53 -36.63
N ASP A 819 -26.17 0.95 -37.82
CA ASP A 819 -27.26 0.79 -38.80
C ASP A 819 -28.04 2.09 -39.09
N SER A 820 -27.29 3.18 -39.30
CA SER A 820 -27.80 4.57 -39.47
C SER A 820 -28.55 5.16 -38.27
N SER A 821 -28.64 4.45 -37.13
CA SER A 821 -29.19 4.94 -35.88
C SER A 821 -28.10 5.45 -34.93
N VAL A 822 -28.37 6.58 -34.26
CA VAL A 822 -27.50 7.12 -33.22
C VAL A 822 -27.76 6.35 -31.93
N LYS A 823 -26.69 5.80 -31.35
CA LYS A 823 -26.70 4.96 -30.16
C LYS A 823 -25.62 5.41 -29.18
N TYR A 824 -25.72 4.97 -27.93
CA TYR A 824 -24.77 5.32 -26.88
C TYR A 824 -24.24 4.10 -26.12
N ILE A 825 -22.93 4.02 -25.91
CA ILE A 825 -22.26 2.96 -25.15
C ILE A 825 -21.47 3.55 -23.98
N HIS A 826 -21.55 2.94 -22.79
CA HIS A 826 -20.82 3.44 -21.62
C HIS A 826 -19.30 3.24 -21.81
N LYS A 827 -18.49 4.22 -21.41
CA LYS A 827 -17.04 4.23 -21.66
C LYS A 827 -16.30 3.06 -21.01
N GLN A 828 -16.75 2.58 -19.85
CA GLN A 828 -16.21 1.36 -19.23
C GLN A 828 -16.52 0.09 -20.06
N THR A 829 -17.72 0.01 -20.68
CA THR A 829 -18.12 -1.11 -21.54
C THR A 829 -17.34 -1.10 -22.85
N ALA A 830 -17.12 0.09 -23.42
CA ALA A 830 -16.25 0.28 -24.58
C ALA A 830 -14.79 -0.10 -24.29
N CYS A 831 -14.28 0.23 -23.10
CA CYS A 831 -12.95 -0.21 -22.65
C CYS A 831 -12.86 -1.73 -22.57
N TRP A 832 -13.84 -2.38 -21.94
CA TRP A 832 -13.91 -3.83 -21.84
C TRP A 832 -13.98 -4.55 -23.20
N LEU A 833 -14.72 -4.00 -24.16
CA LEU A 833 -14.81 -4.54 -25.53
C LEU A 833 -13.47 -4.56 -26.28
N LEU A 834 -12.54 -3.69 -25.90
CA LEU A 834 -11.25 -3.53 -26.57
C LEU A 834 -10.10 -4.25 -25.83
N THR A 835 -10.29 -4.65 -24.58
CA THR A 835 -9.29 -5.42 -23.82
C THR A 835 -9.17 -6.85 -24.36
N THR A 836 -8.13 -7.11 -25.15
CA THR A 836 -7.84 -8.43 -25.71
C THR A 836 -7.20 -9.38 -24.69
N SER A 837 -8.01 -10.16 -23.96
CA SER A 837 -7.57 -11.41 -23.33
C SER A 837 -8.62 -12.51 -23.55
N LYS A 838 -8.15 -13.71 -23.93
CA LYS A 838 -9.00 -14.85 -24.35
C LYS A 838 -9.65 -15.61 -23.18
N SER A 839 -9.61 -15.07 -21.96
CA SER A 839 -10.10 -15.76 -20.76
C SER A 839 -11.63 -15.70 -20.64
N ARG A 840 -12.23 -16.83 -20.23
CA ARG A 840 -13.67 -16.96 -20.00
C ARG A 840 -14.15 -15.95 -18.96
N LEU A 841 -15.28 -15.29 -19.21
CA LEU A 841 -15.97 -14.50 -18.19
C LEU A 841 -16.54 -15.42 -17.11
N SER A 842 -16.35 -15.05 -15.84
CA SER A 842 -17.21 -15.55 -14.76
C SER A 842 -18.63 -15.00 -14.92
N ASN A 843 -19.63 -15.76 -14.47
CA ASN A 843 -21.06 -15.41 -14.62
C ASN A 843 -21.41 -14.01 -14.10
N ASP A 844 -20.77 -13.58 -13.01
CA ASP A 844 -20.94 -12.26 -12.40
C ASP A 844 -20.37 -11.11 -13.27
N ARG A 845 -19.20 -11.29 -13.91
CA ARG A 845 -18.72 -10.32 -14.91
C ARG A 845 -19.65 -10.20 -16.11
N LEU A 846 -20.21 -11.32 -16.55
CA LEU A 846 -21.16 -11.38 -17.67
C LEU A 846 -22.47 -10.63 -17.31
N GLN A 847 -22.99 -10.81 -16.09
CA GLN A 847 -24.13 -10.06 -15.56
C GLN A 847 -23.86 -8.54 -15.44
N ARG A 848 -22.62 -8.10 -15.13
CA ARG A 848 -22.29 -6.66 -15.05
C ARG A 848 -22.12 -6.00 -16.42
N VAL A 849 -21.61 -6.72 -17.42
CA VAL A 849 -21.56 -6.24 -18.82
C VAL A 849 -22.98 -6.13 -19.40
N GLN A 850 -23.89 -7.01 -18.98
CA GLN A 850 -25.30 -7.03 -19.38
C GLN A 850 -26.23 -6.12 -18.57
N GLY A 851 -25.96 -5.89 -17.29
CA GLY A 851 -26.88 -5.30 -16.30
C GLY A 851 -28.15 -6.14 -16.04
N ARG A 852 -28.98 -5.89 -15.01
CA ARG A 852 -28.99 -4.83 -13.98
C ARG A 852 -28.82 -3.41 -14.53
#